data_AF-G7QCY5-F1
#
_entry.id   AF-G7QCY5-F1
#
_cell.length_a   1.000
_cell.length_b   1.000
_cell.length_c   1.000
_cell.angle_alpha   90.00
_cell.angle_beta   90.00
_cell.angle_gamma   90.00
#
_symmetry.space_group_name_H-M   'P 1'
#
loop_
_entity.id
_entity.type
_entity.pdbx_description
1 polymer ?
#
loop_
_entity_poly.entity_id
_entity_poly.type
_entity_poly.pdbx_seq_one_letter_code
_entity_poly.pdbx_strand_id
1 'polypeptide(L)'
;MTEPLDALFRPTDHIINWARKNSIWPFFFGLSCCFVEEATAWGPRYDIARYGSEVFRGSPRQADVLIVSGTLFTKVAPVALRLYEQMSDPKWVISMGSCSNSGGMYDVYSVVQGTDQILPVDVYIPGCPPRPEALFDGLLLLQKKIAAGEKPTRPVLHLSGGNEGGRRDFLVEDVSKSRDTRGPGYAGIPIRGTAATEPRFWGSRAEIMWTPPAPRTTLRPDQQVVAADLAAVFGPDITLTPDAGDMPTYVVAPSRIIEVLAHLKHKAPTRFERLEDLTAIDETARRDRPGHDATVVYTLTSLSTPGMVRLSCPLPTRDAAIDTATGLWPSADWYEREAAEMFGLSFTGHPDPRRLLTHRDWTGHPLRKEYEGRATGRAPFLRADCARLEPVDAREILGKRADAGDYLLNFGPHHYATHGIFRYVLAMRGERIKALGMDIGYHHRGVEKIGERQTWHQFIPYTDRVDYLSGVANNLSYVTAVETLAGITVPPRAAYARVMLSELFRISNHLMYFGTFLQDLGMMSPIFYALREREMVLDIIETITGGRLHPAWLRIGGMAADLPEGWKDMVDAFVRIFPGRLKEYHAGVTKNPILKARCQGVGCIAAADAVDWGMTGPNLRATGVSFDRRKTMPYGAYADFDFDVPTRDAGDCYARYLVRMDEMRESLRIVEQAAARMPSGRWLSEDVRYSLPQKSEALNDIESLIHHFVNVTRGPRLPAGQAYAATEAPRGEQGYYVVSDGGCHAYRMRIRTPGFANIQTLPLIAEGLRIADFVAVLASFDYILPDIDR
;
A
#
# COMPACT_ATOMS: atom_id res chain seq x y z
N MET A 1 48.12 -8.63 -31.35
CA MET A 1 48.85 -9.80 -30.83
C MET A 1 48.05 -10.47 -29.69
N THR A 2 46.82 -10.94 -29.95
CA THR A 2 45.95 -11.54 -28.91
C THR A 2 45.55 -12.99 -29.22
N GLU A 3 45.67 -13.45 -30.47
CA GLU A 3 45.23 -14.78 -30.89
C GLU A 3 45.83 -15.99 -30.13
N PRO A 4 47.11 -16.01 -29.71
CA PRO A 4 47.67 -17.18 -29.02
C PRO A 4 47.15 -17.33 -27.58
N LEU A 5 46.80 -16.21 -26.92
CA LEU A 5 46.24 -16.20 -25.58
C LEU A 5 44.75 -16.56 -25.61
N ASP A 6 43.99 -16.04 -26.58
CA ASP A 6 42.57 -16.36 -26.74
C ASP A 6 42.30 -17.85 -26.98
N ALA A 7 43.20 -18.56 -27.67
CA ALA A 7 43.10 -20.01 -27.85
C ALA A 7 43.33 -20.80 -26.55
N LEU A 8 44.15 -20.28 -25.65
CA LEU A 8 44.47 -20.90 -24.35
C LEU A 8 43.37 -20.63 -23.30
N PHE A 9 42.68 -19.48 -23.40
CA PHE A 9 41.61 -19.09 -22.48
C PHE A 9 40.21 -19.63 -22.87
N ARG A 10 39.96 -19.99 -24.13
CA ARG A 10 38.65 -20.55 -24.55
C ARG A 10 38.17 -21.75 -23.72
N PRO A 11 38.99 -22.78 -23.43
CA PRO A 11 38.56 -23.90 -22.59
C PRO A 11 38.32 -23.50 -21.13
N THR A 12 39.16 -22.61 -20.60
CA THR A 12 39.07 -22.10 -19.22
C THR A 12 37.85 -21.20 -19.03
N ASP A 13 37.60 -20.29 -19.96
CA ASP A 13 36.41 -19.44 -20.00
C ASP A 13 35.15 -20.29 -20.16
N HIS A 14 35.20 -21.36 -20.96
CA HIS A 14 34.10 -22.32 -21.08
C HIS A 14 33.80 -23.02 -19.75
N ILE A 15 34.83 -23.49 -19.03
CA ILE A 15 34.68 -24.12 -17.70
C ILE A 15 34.16 -23.09 -16.66
N ILE A 16 34.71 -21.88 -16.67
CA ILE A 16 34.30 -20.79 -15.76
C ILE A 16 32.84 -20.41 -16.02
N ASN A 17 32.43 -20.24 -17.27
CA ASN A 17 31.05 -19.92 -17.63
C ASN A 17 30.10 -21.10 -17.37
N TRP A 18 30.57 -22.35 -17.54
CA TRP A 18 29.84 -23.53 -17.11
C TRP A 18 29.64 -23.55 -15.59
N ALA A 19 30.63 -23.18 -14.79
CA ALA A 19 30.48 -23.10 -13.33
C ALA A 19 29.52 -21.96 -12.94
N ARG A 20 29.70 -20.77 -13.52
CA ARG A 20 28.87 -19.58 -13.26
C ARG A 20 27.40 -19.83 -13.56
N LYS A 21 27.06 -20.36 -14.74
CA LYS A 21 25.65 -20.59 -15.11
C LYS A 21 24.95 -21.58 -14.18
N ASN A 22 25.68 -22.50 -13.56
CA ASN A 22 25.12 -23.53 -12.67
C ASN A 22 25.20 -23.16 -11.17
N SER A 23 25.74 -21.98 -10.82
CA SER A 23 25.90 -21.52 -9.44
C SER A 23 25.63 -20.03 -9.35
N ILE A 24 24.38 -19.65 -9.61
CA ILE A 24 23.91 -18.26 -9.53
C ILE A 24 23.35 -18.02 -8.13
N TRP A 25 23.76 -16.93 -7.49
CA TRP A 25 23.37 -16.56 -6.13
C TRP A 25 22.60 -15.25 -6.17
N PRO A 26 21.26 -15.31 -6.29
CA PRO A 26 20.44 -14.11 -6.36
C PRO A 26 20.44 -13.34 -5.05
N PHE A 27 20.55 -12.03 -5.16
CA PHE A 27 20.22 -11.05 -4.14
C PHE A 27 18.89 -10.41 -4.50
N PHE A 28 17.90 -10.64 -3.64
CA PHE A 28 16.57 -10.06 -3.81
C PHE A 28 16.59 -8.61 -3.34
N PHE A 29 16.21 -7.71 -4.24
CA PHE A 29 15.86 -6.35 -3.91
C PHE A 29 14.36 -6.17 -4.12
N GLY A 30 13.61 -6.73 -3.17
CA GLY A 30 12.16 -6.76 -3.15
C GLY A 30 11.56 -5.40 -2.89
N LEU A 31 11.00 -4.78 -3.92
CA LEU A 31 10.44 -3.43 -3.86
C LEU A 31 8.93 -3.43 -3.68
N SER A 32 8.21 -4.43 -4.18
CA SER A 32 6.73 -4.42 -4.19
C SER A 32 6.15 -5.83 -4.37
N CYS A 33 4.91 -5.95 -4.85
CA CYS A 33 4.17 -7.20 -5.05
C CYS A 33 4.91 -8.27 -5.87
N CYS A 34 5.83 -7.87 -6.76
CA CYS A 34 6.65 -8.82 -7.54
C CYS A 34 7.54 -9.69 -6.63
N PHE A 35 7.97 -9.16 -5.48
CA PHE A 35 8.75 -9.91 -4.50
C PHE A 35 7.93 -11.04 -3.86
N VAL A 36 6.60 -10.88 -3.72
CA VAL A 36 5.76 -11.94 -3.16
C VAL A 36 5.75 -13.16 -4.09
N GLU A 37 5.63 -12.93 -5.41
CA GLU A 37 5.72 -14.00 -6.41
C GLU A 37 7.15 -14.58 -6.47
N GLU A 38 8.19 -13.73 -6.41
CA GLU A 38 9.59 -14.18 -6.30
C GLU A 38 9.81 -15.09 -5.08
N ALA A 39 9.27 -14.73 -3.91
CA ALA A 39 9.37 -15.54 -2.70
C ALA A 39 8.62 -16.88 -2.83
N THR A 40 7.49 -16.93 -3.56
CA THR A 40 6.82 -18.22 -3.83
C THR A 40 7.63 -19.14 -4.73
N ALA A 41 8.56 -18.62 -5.54
CA ALA A 41 9.50 -19.45 -6.32
C ALA A 41 10.43 -20.29 -5.42
N TRP A 42 10.63 -19.88 -4.16
CA TRP A 42 11.34 -20.65 -3.13
C TRP A 42 10.46 -21.74 -2.51
N GLY A 43 9.16 -21.62 -2.66
CA GLY A 43 8.19 -22.54 -2.11
C GLY A 43 8.34 -23.94 -2.72
N PRO A 44 7.88 -24.98 -1.99
CA PRO A 44 8.01 -26.37 -2.42
C PRO A 44 7.27 -26.70 -3.73
N ARG A 45 6.33 -25.83 -4.17
CA ARG A 45 5.60 -25.98 -5.44
C ARG A 45 6.48 -25.70 -6.65
N TYR A 46 7.37 -24.71 -6.56
CA TYR A 46 8.10 -24.15 -7.70
C TYR A 46 9.59 -24.55 -7.70
N ASP A 47 10.22 -24.67 -6.53
CA ASP A 47 11.56 -25.26 -6.35
C ASP A 47 12.65 -24.70 -7.29
N ILE A 48 12.98 -23.42 -7.11
CA ILE A 48 14.04 -22.72 -7.88
C ILE A 48 15.42 -23.38 -7.78
N ALA A 49 15.66 -24.20 -6.76
CA ALA A 49 16.94 -24.87 -6.52
C ALA A 49 17.37 -25.77 -7.69
N ARG A 50 16.40 -26.33 -8.44
CA ARG A 50 16.65 -27.16 -9.63
C ARG A 50 17.46 -26.47 -10.73
N TYR A 51 17.49 -25.14 -10.73
CA TYR A 51 18.19 -24.34 -11.71
C TYR A 51 19.55 -23.84 -11.23
N GLY A 52 20.11 -24.37 -10.13
CA GLY A 52 21.40 -23.92 -9.60
C GLY A 52 21.33 -22.53 -8.97
N SER A 53 20.14 -22.15 -8.50
CA SER A 53 19.81 -20.84 -7.91
C SER A 53 19.16 -20.99 -6.53
N GLU A 54 19.61 -22.01 -5.78
CA GLU A 54 19.03 -22.44 -4.51
C GLU A 54 19.10 -21.38 -3.41
N VAL A 55 20.14 -20.54 -3.41
CA VAL A 55 20.45 -19.70 -2.26
C VAL A 55 20.26 -18.22 -2.56
N PHE A 56 19.07 -17.72 -2.26
CA PHE A 56 18.84 -16.28 -2.17
C PHE A 56 19.60 -15.71 -0.98
N ARG A 57 20.54 -14.81 -1.24
CA ARG A 57 21.35 -14.15 -0.20
C ARG A 57 20.72 -12.82 0.15
N GLY A 58 20.53 -12.58 1.46
CA GLY A 58 20.19 -11.26 1.98
C GLY A 58 21.38 -10.31 2.08
N SER A 59 22.55 -10.68 1.56
CA SER A 59 23.77 -9.88 1.60
C SER A 59 24.34 -9.69 0.20
N PRO A 60 24.60 -8.44 -0.25
CA PRO A 60 25.18 -8.20 -1.57
C PRO A 60 26.59 -8.79 -1.70
N ARG A 61 27.33 -8.93 -0.58
CA ARG A 61 28.70 -9.45 -0.56
C ARG A 61 28.82 -10.94 -0.91
N GLN A 62 27.71 -11.64 -0.97
CA GLN A 62 27.64 -13.07 -1.26
C GLN A 62 26.88 -13.35 -2.56
N ALA A 63 26.43 -12.32 -3.29
CA ALA A 63 25.57 -12.48 -4.43
C ALA A 63 26.23 -11.99 -5.72
N ASP A 64 25.85 -12.61 -6.82
CA ASP A 64 26.28 -12.27 -8.17
C ASP A 64 25.11 -11.84 -9.06
N VAL A 65 23.84 -12.06 -8.68
CA VAL A 65 22.68 -11.59 -9.45
C VAL A 65 21.79 -10.69 -8.62
N LEU A 66 21.64 -9.43 -9.01
CA LEU A 66 20.69 -8.50 -8.39
C LEU A 66 19.33 -8.65 -9.06
N ILE A 67 18.30 -9.03 -8.32
CA ILE A 67 16.92 -9.03 -8.81
C ILE A 67 16.21 -7.81 -8.25
N VAL A 68 15.90 -6.84 -9.10
CA VAL A 68 15.08 -5.67 -8.76
C VAL A 68 13.63 -6.01 -9.04
N SER A 69 12.88 -6.40 -8.00
CA SER A 69 11.50 -6.88 -8.14
C SER A 69 10.48 -5.84 -7.64
N GLY A 70 9.92 -5.07 -8.59
CA GLY A 70 8.90 -4.06 -8.34
C GLY A 70 9.37 -2.62 -8.58
N THR A 71 8.56 -1.66 -8.16
CA THR A 71 8.73 -0.25 -8.51
C THR A 71 9.95 0.39 -7.84
N LEU A 72 10.83 1.03 -8.61
CA LEU A 72 11.99 1.77 -8.09
C LEU A 72 11.60 3.25 -7.84
N PHE A 73 11.81 3.72 -6.61
CA PHE A 73 11.50 5.10 -6.21
C PHE A 73 12.74 5.98 -6.13
N THR A 74 12.56 7.28 -6.30
CA THR A 74 13.66 8.25 -6.26
C THR A 74 14.41 8.23 -4.93
N LYS A 75 13.71 8.03 -3.80
CA LYS A 75 14.31 7.97 -2.44
C LYS A 75 15.09 6.68 -2.17
N VAL A 76 14.71 5.55 -2.78
CA VAL A 76 15.43 4.26 -2.61
C VAL A 76 16.47 3.98 -3.70
N ALA A 77 16.38 4.64 -4.85
CA ALA A 77 17.34 4.49 -5.94
C ALA A 77 18.82 4.58 -5.53
N PRO A 78 19.25 5.50 -4.63
CA PRO A 78 20.63 5.52 -4.13
C PRO A 78 21.04 4.23 -3.40
N VAL A 79 20.12 3.64 -2.63
CA VAL A 79 20.35 2.39 -1.90
C VAL A 79 20.51 1.23 -2.87
N ALA A 80 19.67 1.16 -3.91
CA ALA A 80 19.78 0.14 -4.95
C ALA A 80 21.14 0.19 -5.66
N LEU A 81 21.58 1.41 -6.02
CA LEU A 81 22.89 1.63 -6.64
C LEU A 81 24.04 1.21 -5.72
N ARG A 82 23.98 1.60 -4.45
CA ARG A 82 25.00 1.23 -3.46
C ARG A 82 25.10 -0.29 -3.27
N LEU A 83 23.96 -0.98 -3.15
CA LEU A 83 23.93 -2.43 -2.99
C LEU A 83 24.55 -3.13 -4.20
N TYR A 84 24.20 -2.70 -5.41
CA TYR A 84 24.81 -3.19 -6.65
C TYR A 84 26.34 -2.98 -6.68
N GLU A 85 26.81 -1.81 -6.23
CA GLU A 85 28.24 -1.50 -6.19
C GLU A 85 29.01 -2.36 -5.17
N GLN A 86 28.36 -2.80 -4.10
CA GLN A 86 28.92 -3.69 -3.07
C GLN A 86 28.93 -5.18 -3.46
N MET A 87 28.23 -5.56 -4.53
CA MET A 87 28.20 -6.95 -5.01
C MET A 87 29.53 -7.37 -5.64
N SER A 88 29.84 -8.67 -5.45
CA SER A 88 31.04 -9.30 -6.01
C SER A 88 30.97 -9.42 -7.53
N ASP A 89 32.10 -9.27 -8.21
CA ASP A 89 32.21 -9.52 -9.64
C ASP A 89 32.51 -11.02 -9.90
N PRO A 90 31.99 -11.63 -10.99
CA PRO A 90 31.03 -11.09 -11.96
C PRO A 90 29.65 -10.81 -11.34
N LYS A 91 28.96 -9.76 -11.80
CA LYS A 91 27.59 -9.47 -11.38
C LYS A 91 26.65 -9.18 -12.54
N TRP A 92 25.38 -9.52 -12.36
CA TRP A 92 24.30 -9.33 -13.32
C TRP A 92 23.07 -8.70 -12.65
N VAL A 93 22.18 -8.10 -13.44
CA VAL A 93 20.94 -7.49 -12.98
C VAL A 93 19.74 -8.02 -13.75
N ILE A 94 18.73 -8.49 -13.01
CA ILE A 94 17.42 -8.84 -13.51
C ILE A 94 16.43 -7.76 -13.05
N SER A 95 15.68 -7.17 -13.98
CA SER A 95 14.54 -6.31 -13.68
C SER A 95 13.26 -7.14 -13.78
N MET A 96 12.51 -7.25 -12.68
CA MET A 96 11.34 -8.11 -12.57
C MET A 96 10.06 -7.30 -12.30
N GLY A 97 9.17 -7.31 -13.29
CA GLY A 97 7.86 -6.68 -13.27
C GLY A 97 7.80 -5.39 -14.10
N SER A 98 6.61 -5.06 -14.62
CA SER A 98 6.41 -3.86 -15.44
C SER A 98 6.84 -2.57 -14.73
N CYS A 99 6.76 -2.54 -13.39
CA CYS A 99 7.14 -1.36 -12.62
C CYS A 99 8.67 -1.14 -12.56
N SER A 100 9.47 -2.21 -12.41
CA SER A 100 10.93 -2.11 -12.48
C SER A 100 11.40 -1.88 -13.91
N ASN A 101 10.72 -2.48 -14.89
CA ASN A 101 11.12 -2.42 -16.30
C ASN A 101 10.93 -1.02 -16.89
N SER A 102 9.92 -0.26 -16.45
CA SER A 102 9.57 0.99 -17.12
C SER A 102 8.82 2.03 -16.28
N GLY A 103 8.62 1.79 -14.98
CA GLY A 103 7.67 2.54 -14.14
C GLY A 103 6.24 1.97 -14.18
N GLY A 104 5.94 1.08 -15.13
CA GLY A 104 4.67 0.38 -15.24
C GLY A 104 3.48 1.32 -15.36
N MET A 105 2.48 1.14 -14.50
CA MET A 105 1.30 2.02 -14.44
C MET A 105 1.51 3.27 -13.55
N TYR A 106 2.70 3.44 -12.95
CA TYR A 106 3.01 4.54 -12.05
C TYR A 106 3.80 5.65 -12.76
N ASP A 107 3.14 6.40 -13.65
CA ASP A 107 3.69 7.66 -14.19
C ASP A 107 3.46 8.81 -13.19
N VAL A 108 4.34 8.87 -12.19
CA VAL A 108 4.21 9.78 -11.04
C VAL A 108 5.54 10.27 -10.53
N TYR A 109 5.57 11.51 -10.06
CA TYR A 109 6.76 12.26 -9.65
C TYR A 109 7.79 11.52 -8.78
N SER A 110 7.40 10.53 -7.99
CA SER A 110 8.26 9.80 -7.06
C SER A 110 8.89 8.52 -7.64
N VAL A 111 8.50 8.10 -8.84
CA VAL A 111 8.91 6.83 -9.46
C VAL A 111 9.98 7.04 -10.53
N VAL A 112 11.06 6.26 -10.44
CA VAL A 112 12.05 6.12 -11.51
C VAL A 112 11.43 5.27 -12.62
N GLN A 113 11.34 5.81 -13.83
CA GLN A 113 10.70 5.16 -14.98
C GLN A 113 11.63 4.11 -15.63
N GLY A 114 12.04 3.11 -14.85
CA GLY A 114 12.93 2.04 -15.28
C GLY A 114 14.19 1.91 -14.42
N THR A 115 14.50 0.69 -14.00
CA THR A 115 15.74 0.34 -13.28
C THR A 115 16.99 0.62 -14.14
N ASP A 116 16.84 0.53 -15.45
CA ASP A 116 17.88 0.78 -16.46
C ASP A 116 18.38 2.24 -16.50
N GLN A 117 17.68 3.17 -15.85
CA GLN A 117 18.15 4.55 -15.69
C GLN A 117 19.41 4.65 -14.82
N ILE A 118 19.59 3.73 -13.85
CA ILE A 118 20.70 3.77 -12.89
C ILE A 118 21.55 2.50 -12.84
N LEU A 119 20.97 1.34 -13.22
CA LEU A 119 21.61 0.03 -13.16
C LEU A 119 21.66 -0.62 -14.56
N PRO A 120 22.69 -1.41 -14.87
CA PRO A 120 22.80 -2.09 -16.16
C PRO A 120 21.97 -3.37 -16.15
N VAL A 121 20.75 -3.33 -16.70
CA VAL A 121 19.82 -4.49 -16.69
C VAL A 121 20.17 -5.48 -17.80
N ASP A 122 20.47 -6.73 -17.42
CA ASP A 122 20.83 -7.82 -18.33
C ASP A 122 19.61 -8.61 -18.83
N VAL A 123 18.60 -8.79 -17.97
CA VAL A 123 17.37 -9.53 -18.26
C VAL A 123 16.16 -8.76 -17.74
N TYR A 124 15.10 -8.72 -18.55
CA TYR A 124 13.82 -8.12 -18.18
C TYR A 124 12.73 -9.19 -18.12
N ILE A 125 11.98 -9.23 -17.03
CA ILE A 125 10.83 -10.11 -16.84
C ILE A 125 9.57 -9.23 -16.82
N PRO A 126 8.71 -9.25 -17.85
CA PRO A 126 7.47 -8.47 -17.87
C PRO A 126 6.36 -9.14 -17.04
N GLY A 127 5.46 -8.35 -16.45
CA GLY A 127 4.29 -8.83 -15.70
C GLY A 127 3.87 -7.91 -14.55
N CYS A 128 2.64 -8.08 -14.02
CA CYS A 128 2.14 -7.25 -12.91
C CYS A 128 1.18 -8.01 -11.96
N PRO A 129 1.71 -8.74 -10.96
CA PRO A 129 3.10 -9.21 -10.90
C PRO A 129 3.31 -10.40 -11.87
N PRO A 130 4.55 -10.62 -12.35
CA PRO A 130 4.88 -11.81 -13.12
C PRO A 130 4.74 -13.07 -12.24
N ARG A 131 4.30 -14.19 -12.84
CA ARG A 131 4.22 -15.47 -12.13
C ARG A 131 5.61 -16.03 -11.79
N PRO A 132 5.73 -16.95 -10.83
CA PRO A 132 7.02 -17.55 -10.47
C PRO A 132 7.72 -18.23 -11.66
N GLU A 133 6.96 -18.81 -12.58
CA GLU A 133 7.50 -19.44 -13.79
C GLU A 133 8.22 -18.42 -14.70
N ALA A 134 7.76 -17.18 -14.75
CA ALA A 134 8.41 -16.12 -15.54
C ALA A 134 9.78 -15.74 -14.97
N LEU A 135 9.99 -15.92 -13.66
CA LEU A 135 11.32 -15.79 -13.06
C LEU A 135 12.25 -16.91 -13.50
N PHE A 136 11.76 -18.14 -13.61
CA PHE A 136 12.54 -19.27 -14.13
C PHE A 136 12.96 -19.05 -15.59
N ASP A 137 12.05 -18.57 -16.43
CA ASP A 137 12.39 -18.21 -17.81
C ASP A 137 13.45 -17.11 -17.86
N GLY A 138 13.38 -16.11 -16.97
CA GLY A 138 14.38 -15.07 -16.83
C GLY A 138 15.76 -15.60 -16.41
N LEU A 139 15.80 -16.52 -15.44
CA LEU A 139 17.05 -17.17 -14.99
C LEU A 139 17.66 -18.04 -16.09
N LEU A 140 16.85 -18.82 -16.80
CA LEU A 140 17.30 -19.63 -17.95
C LEU A 140 17.85 -18.75 -19.08
N LEU A 141 17.24 -17.59 -19.32
CA LEU A 141 17.75 -16.61 -20.28
C LEU A 141 19.11 -16.07 -19.83
N LEU A 142 19.27 -15.74 -18.55
CA LEU A 142 20.57 -15.32 -18.01
C LEU A 142 21.63 -16.42 -18.12
N GLN A 143 21.28 -17.68 -17.85
CA GLN A 143 22.20 -18.82 -18.01
C GLN A 143 22.63 -19.02 -19.46
N LYS A 144 21.71 -18.84 -20.42
CA LYS A 144 22.03 -18.89 -21.86
C LYS A 144 22.99 -17.77 -22.25
N LYS A 145 22.79 -16.56 -21.71
CA LYS A 145 23.68 -15.41 -21.89
C LYS A 145 25.09 -15.67 -21.34
N ILE A 146 25.20 -16.15 -20.10
CA ILE A 146 26.48 -16.55 -19.50
C ILE A 146 27.18 -17.62 -20.35
N ALA A 147 26.43 -18.61 -20.84
CA ALA A 147 26.98 -19.68 -21.67
C ALA A 147 27.43 -19.20 -23.06
N ALA A 148 26.77 -18.20 -23.64
CA ALA A 148 27.11 -17.61 -24.94
C ALA A 148 28.38 -16.74 -24.90
N GLY A 149 28.96 -16.51 -23.72
CA GLY A 149 30.20 -15.76 -23.55
C GLY A 149 30.01 -14.29 -23.19
N GLU A 150 28.81 -13.87 -22.74
CA GLU A 150 28.61 -12.52 -22.18
C GLU A 150 29.58 -12.33 -21.00
N LYS A 151 30.50 -11.35 -21.09
CA LYS A 151 31.47 -11.04 -20.04
C LYS A 151 30.83 -10.07 -19.02
N PRO A 152 31.15 -10.21 -17.71
CA PRO A 152 30.58 -9.36 -16.66
C PRO A 152 30.87 -7.87 -16.87
N THR A 153 30.04 -7.04 -16.25
CA THR A 153 29.96 -5.59 -16.44
C THR A 153 31.24 -4.80 -16.14
N ARG A 154 32.28 -5.42 -15.57
CA ARG A 154 33.57 -4.79 -15.19
C ARG A 154 34.77 -5.76 -15.25
N PRO A 155 36.02 -5.24 -15.31
CA PRO A 155 37.24 -6.05 -15.41
C PRO A 155 37.37 -7.05 -14.26
N VAL A 156 37.51 -8.32 -14.60
CA VAL A 156 37.93 -9.35 -13.64
C VAL A 156 39.45 -9.46 -13.74
N LEU A 157 40.16 -9.29 -12.62
CA LEU A 157 41.63 -9.45 -12.53
C LEU A 157 42.43 -8.51 -13.46
N HIS A 158 42.02 -7.25 -13.61
CA HIS A 158 42.69 -6.25 -14.48
C HIS A 158 42.72 -6.60 -15.98
N LEU A 159 41.98 -7.63 -16.41
CA LEU A 159 41.84 -7.98 -17.82
C LEU A 159 40.74 -7.11 -18.45
N SER A 160 40.99 -6.56 -19.64
CA SER A 160 39.99 -5.80 -20.39
C SER A 160 38.83 -6.72 -20.79
N GLY A 161 37.74 -6.65 -20.02
CA GLY A 161 36.46 -7.26 -20.36
C GLY A 161 35.84 -6.54 -21.56
N GLY A 162 35.34 -7.31 -22.53
CA GLY A 162 34.58 -6.82 -23.68
C GLY A 162 33.09 -7.10 -23.50
N ASN A 163 32.25 -6.16 -23.91
CA ASN A 163 30.80 -6.21 -23.75
C ASN A 163 30.12 -6.91 -24.94
N GLU A 164 29.26 -7.89 -24.70
CA GLU A 164 28.16 -8.22 -25.61
C GLU A 164 26.95 -8.54 -24.73
N GLY A 165 26.01 -7.60 -24.65
CA GLY A 165 24.86 -7.67 -23.75
C GLY A 165 24.30 -6.27 -23.50
N GLY A 166 23.35 -5.85 -24.33
CA GLY A 166 22.49 -4.69 -24.09
C GLY A 166 23.20 -3.36 -23.78
N ARG A 167 23.92 -2.79 -24.75
CA ARG A 167 24.24 -1.36 -24.69
C ARG A 167 22.92 -0.57 -24.72
N ARG A 168 22.50 -0.05 -23.58
CA ARG A 168 22.34 1.40 -23.43
C ARG A 168 23.26 1.77 -22.30
N ASP A 169 24.32 2.50 -22.63
CA ASP A 169 25.11 3.22 -21.63
C ASP A 169 24.09 3.93 -20.70
N PHE A 170 24.39 4.01 -19.39
CA PHE A 170 23.56 4.71 -18.40
C PHE A 170 22.96 5.98 -19.00
N LEU A 171 21.78 6.43 -18.56
CA LEU A 171 21.31 7.73 -19.02
C LEU A 171 22.41 8.78 -18.77
N VAL A 172 23.02 9.26 -19.84
CA VAL A 172 24.01 10.34 -19.82
C VAL A 172 23.25 11.56 -20.28
N GLU A 173 23.32 12.61 -19.46
CA GLU A 173 22.71 13.90 -19.75
C GLU A 173 23.07 14.34 -21.18
N ASP A 174 22.07 14.79 -21.93
CA ASP A 174 22.15 15.24 -23.33
C ASP A 174 22.60 14.20 -24.39
N VAL A 175 23.02 13.00 -24.00
CA VAL A 175 23.53 11.95 -24.91
C VAL A 175 22.52 10.80 -25.08
N SER A 176 21.91 10.36 -23.99
CA SER A 176 20.96 9.24 -24.00
C SER A 176 19.52 9.74 -24.17
N LYS A 177 18.78 9.18 -25.14
CA LYS A 177 17.33 9.43 -25.29
C LYS A 177 16.57 8.74 -24.15
N SER A 178 16.46 9.42 -23.02
CA SER A 178 15.53 9.07 -21.93
C SER A 178 14.09 9.22 -22.41
N ARG A 179 13.15 8.47 -21.78
CA ARG A 179 11.67 8.60 -21.84
C ARG A 179 10.90 7.47 -22.51
N ASP A 180 11.51 6.34 -22.81
CA ASP A 180 10.70 5.18 -23.18
C ASP A 180 10.12 4.45 -21.95
N THR A 181 9.02 4.96 -21.42
CA THR A 181 8.28 4.36 -20.29
C THR A 181 7.55 3.07 -20.65
N ARG A 182 7.66 2.57 -21.88
CA ARG A 182 7.04 1.32 -22.32
C ARG A 182 7.89 0.10 -21.95
N GLY A 183 9.17 0.30 -21.64
CA GLY A 183 10.13 -0.76 -21.35
C GLY A 183 10.73 -1.42 -22.59
N PRO A 184 11.57 -2.45 -22.42
CA PRO A 184 12.28 -3.10 -23.50
C PRO A 184 11.34 -3.76 -24.52
N GLY A 185 11.68 -3.68 -25.80
CA GLY A 185 10.91 -4.28 -26.90
C GLY A 185 9.76 -3.40 -27.44
N TYR A 186 9.43 -2.30 -26.77
CA TYR A 186 8.31 -1.42 -27.16
C TYR A 186 8.73 -0.08 -27.81
N ALA A 187 10.01 0.04 -28.19
CA ALA A 187 10.61 1.27 -28.72
C ALA A 187 9.90 1.89 -29.93
N GLY A 188 9.22 1.06 -30.75
CA GLY A 188 8.53 1.48 -31.97
C GLY A 188 7.04 1.85 -31.82
N ILE A 189 6.43 1.72 -30.63
CA ILE A 189 4.97 1.87 -30.44
C ILE A 189 4.66 3.14 -29.68
N PRO A 190 4.04 4.21 -30.23
CA PRO A 190 3.86 5.51 -29.54
C PRO A 190 3.62 5.38 -28.04
N ILE A 191 4.36 6.17 -27.22
CA ILE A 191 4.21 6.17 -25.75
C ILE A 191 2.73 6.36 -25.47
N ARG A 192 2.06 5.28 -25.04
CA ARG A 192 0.71 5.36 -24.53
C ARG A 192 0.85 6.03 -23.18
N GLY A 193 0.80 7.36 -23.16
CA GLY A 193 0.45 8.05 -21.93
C GLY A 193 -0.79 7.34 -21.36
N THR A 194 -0.84 7.14 -20.05
CA THR A 194 -2.08 6.72 -19.38
C THR A 194 -3.21 7.50 -20.02
N ALA A 195 -4.13 6.82 -20.70
CA ALA A 195 -4.98 7.39 -21.74
C ALA A 195 -6.08 8.35 -21.24
N ALA A 196 -5.81 9.06 -20.14
CA ALA A 196 -6.44 10.31 -19.81
C ALA A 196 -5.54 11.46 -20.30
N THR A 197 -5.97 12.08 -21.39
CA THR A 197 -5.67 13.48 -21.70
C THR A 197 -5.86 14.31 -20.42
N GLU A 198 -5.11 15.39 -20.24
CA GLU A 198 -5.33 16.30 -19.11
C GLU A 198 -6.84 16.54 -18.87
N PRO A 199 -7.29 16.67 -17.61
CA PRO A 199 -8.70 16.84 -17.28
C PRO A 199 -9.37 18.03 -18.00
N ARG A 200 -8.58 18.91 -18.64
CA ARG A 200 -9.02 19.99 -19.54
C ARG A 200 -9.02 19.53 -21.01
N PHE A 201 -9.91 18.61 -21.37
CA PHE A 201 -10.26 18.41 -22.78
C PHE A 201 -11.25 19.50 -23.20
N TRP A 202 -10.80 20.49 -23.97
CA TRP A 202 -11.67 21.54 -24.53
C TRP A 202 -12.81 20.90 -25.35
N GLY A 203 -14.06 21.21 -25.00
CA GLY A 203 -15.24 20.62 -25.63
C GLY A 203 -15.68 19.26 -25.07
N SER A 204 -15.18 18.86 -23.89
CA SER A 204 -15.66 17.65 -23.21
C SER A 204 -17.14 17.81 -22.86
N ARG A 205 -18.01 17.01 -23.49
CA ARG A 205 -19.43 16.96 -23.10
C ARG A 205 -19.65 16.33 -21.71
N ALA A 206 -18.60 15.88 -21.03
CA ALA A 206 -18.73 15.36 -19.66
C ALA A 206 -19.28 16.44 -18.70
N GLU A 207 -18.94 17.70 -18.94
CA GLU A 207 -19.37 18.84 -18.10
C GLU A 207 -20.88 19.12 -18.18
N ILE A 208 -21.52 18.73 -19.29
CA ILE A 208 -22.96 18.92 -19.52
C ILE A 208 -23.80 17.67 -19.21
N MET A 209 -23.19 16.55 -18.80
CA MET A 209 -23.95 15.34 -18.45
C MET A 209 -24.68 15.54 -17.13
N TRP A 210 -26.00 15.50 -17.13
CA TRP A 210 -26.75 15.63 -15.88
C TRP A 210 -26.43 14.47 -14.92
N THR A 211 -26.26 14.81 -13.64
CA THR A 211 -26.09 13.84 -12.54
C THR A 211 -27.04 14.22 -11.41
N PRO A 212 -27.68 13.24 -10.73
CA PRO A 212 -28.44 13.51 -9.52
C PRO A 212 -27.53 14.16 -8.47
N PRO A 213 -28.06 15.02 -7.57
CA PRO A 213 -27.29 15.54 -6.45
C PRO A 213 -26.84 14.39 -5.53
N ALA A 214 -25.72 14.59 -4.84
CA ALA A 214 -25.27 13.63 -3.82
C ALA A 214 -26.37 13.44 -2.76
N PRO A 215 -26.60 12.20 -2.29
CA PRO A 215 -27.55 11.96 -1.22
C PRO A 215 -27.12 12.74 0.04
N ARG A 216 -28.08 13.28 0.78
CA ARG A 216 -27.82 13.99 2.04
C ARG A 216 -28.11 13.09 3.22
N THR A 217 -27.19 13.04 4.18
CA THR A 217 -27.40 12.27 5.41
C THR A 217 -28.31 13.04 6.37
N THR A 218 -29.32 12.37 6.90
CA THR A 218 -30.12 12.90 8.02
C THR A 218 -29.42 12.57 9.33
N LEU A 219 -29.22 13.58 10.19
CA LEU A 219 -28.59 13.36 11.49
C LEU A 219 -29.43 12.43 12.35
N ARG A 220 -28.80 11.38 12.87
CA ARG A 220 -29.38 10.49 13.88
C ARG A 220 -29.58 11.24 15.21
N PRO A 221 -30.43 10.74 16.12
CA PRO A 221 -30.68 11.40 17.41
C PRO A 221 -29.41 11.69 18.23
N ASP A 222 -28.45 10.77 18.27
CA ASP A 222 -27.15 10.94 18.91
C ASP A 222 -26.34 12.09 18.27
N GLN A 223 -26.36 12.17 16.94
CA GLN A 223 -25.65 13.21 16.20
C GLN A 223 -26.32 14.58 16.33
N GLN A 224 -27.65 14.62 16.46
CA GLN A 224 -28.40 15.85 16.73
C GLN A 224 -28.05 16.44 18.10
N VAL A 225 -27.85 15.58 19.11
CA VAL A 225 -27.39 16.02 20.45
C VAL A 225 -26.00 16.64 20.37
N VAL A 226 -25.06 16.03 19.65
CA VAL A 226 -23.72 16.60 19.42
C VAL A 226 -23.82 17.92 18.66
N ALA A 227 -24.67 18.02 17.63
CA ALA A 227 -24.87 19.25 16.88
C ALA A 227 -25.41 20.38 17.77
N ALA A 228 -26.37 20.09 18.65
CA ALA A 228 -26.93 21.05 19.58
C ALA A 228 -25.91 21.52 20.64
N ASP A 229 -25.10 20.58 21.15
CA ASP A 229 -24.01 20.88 22.10
C ASP A 229 -22.94 21.78 21.47
N LEU A 230 -22.49 21.47 20.26
CA LEU A 230 -21.54 22.29 19.52
C LEU A 230 -22.07 23.70 19.24
N ALA A 231 -23.35 23.81 18.84
CA ALA A 231 -23.99 25.10 18.62
C ALA A 231 -24.13 25.90 19.94
N ALA A 232 -24.38 25.24 21.07
CA ALA A 232 -24.47 25.90 22.37
C ALA A 232 -23.12 26.41 22.88
N VAL A 233 -22.04 25.65 22.66
CA VAL A 233 -20.70 25.97 23.19
C VAL A 233 -19.95 26.97 22.30
N PHE A 234 -20.04 26.83 20.98
CA PHE A 234 -19.23 27.60 20.03
C PHE A 234 -20.05 28.58 19.17
N GLY A 235 -21.39 28.55 19.23
CA GLY A 235 -22.25 29.49 18.54
C GLY A 235 -22.00 29.54 17.03
N PRO A 236 -21.84 30.73 16.42
CA PRO A 236 -21.69 30.87 14.97
C PRO A 236 -20.31 30.45 14.42
N ASP A 237 -19.31 30.21 15.28
CA ASP A 237 -17.95 29.82 14.85
C ASP A 237 -17.87 28.38 14.34
N ILE A 238 -18.94 27.60 14.53
CA ILE A 238 -19.12 26.26 13.99
C ILE A 238 -20.41 26.19 13.19
N THR A 239 -20.31 25.75 11.93
CA THR A 239 -21.48 25.63 11.05
C THR A 239 -21.60 24.21 10.51
N LEU A 240 -22.74 23.57 10.77
CA LEU A 240 -23.07 22.28 10.16
C LEU A 240 -23.28 22.46 8.65
N THR A 241 -22.59 21.66 7.84
CA THR A 241 -22.74 21.69 6.37
C THR A 241 -23.90 20.79 5.93
N PRO A 242 -24.93 21.33 5.24
CA PRO A 242 -26.07 20.53 4.80
C PRO A 242 -25.78 19.64 3.58
N ASP A 243 -24.64 19.85 2.91
CA ASP A 243 -24.23 19.14 1.70
C ASP A 243 -23.38 17.88 1.97
N ALA A 244 -23.17 17.52 3.23
CA ALA A 244 -22.44 16.31 3.59
C ALA A 244 -23.30 15.05 3.38
N GLY A 245 -22.81 14.14 2.53
CA GLY A 245 -23.57 12.95 2.15
C GLY A 245 -23.34 11.72 3.01
N ASP A 246 -22.25 11.66 3.77
CA ASP A 246 -21.76 10.44 4.43
C ASP A 246 -21.75 10.50 5.96
N MET A 247 -21.40 11.64 6.54
CA MET A 247 -21.33 11.86 7.99
C MET A 247 -21.55 13.34 8.35
N PRO A 248 -21.91 13.65 9.61
CA PRO A 248 -22.00 15.03 10.08
C PRO A 248 -20.68 15.76 9.83
N THR A 249 -20.74 16.88 9.11
CA THR A 249 -19.56 17.70 8.77
C THR A 249 -19.78 19.12 9.26
N TYR A 250 -18.80 19.64 9.99
CA TYR A 250 -18.82 21.00 10.53
C TYR A 250 -17.68 21.84 9.97
N VAL A 251 -17.98 23.06 9.53
CA VAL A 251 -16.96 24.05 9.19
C VAL A 251 -16.56 24.78 10.47
N VAL A 252 -15.26 24.84 10.74
CA VAL A 252 -14.68 25.43 11.95
C VAL A 252 -13.59 26.43 11.57
N ALA A 253 -13.57 27.59 12.22
CA ALA A 253 -12.50 28.57 12.01
C ALA A 253 -11.12 28.03 12.48
N PRO A 254 -10.02 28.33 11.76
CA PRO A 254 -8.69 27.83 12.12
C PRO A 254 -8.23 28.19 13.54
N SER A 255 -8.62 29.37 14.04
CA SER A 255 -8.28 29.82 15.39
C SER A 255 -8.98 29.07 16.53
N ARG A 256 -10.04 28.30 16.23
CA ARG A 256 -10.86 27.59 17.23
C ARG A 256 -10.76 26.07 17.10
N ILE A 257 -10.02 25.56 16.10
CA ILE A 257 -9.99 24.13 15.78
C ILE A 257 -9.55 23.27 16.96
N ILE A 258 -8.50 23.65 17.69
CA ILE A 258 -7.99 22.91 18.84
C ILE A 258 -9.00 22.89 19.99
N GLU A 259 -9.72 23.99 20.22
CA GLU A 259 -10.74 24.05 21.27
C GLU A 259 -11.94 23.15 20.95
N VAL A 260 -12.39 23.13 19.69
CA VAL A 260 -13.47 22.25 19.23
C VAL A 260 -13.05 20.79 19.32
N LEU A 261 -11.83 20.46 18.86
CA LEU A 261 -11.25 19.13 18.95
C LEU A 261 -11.15 18.65 20.41
N ALA A 262 -10.66 19.49 21.32
CA ALA A 262 -10.57 19.17 22.74
C ALA A 262 -11.95 18.94 23.38
N HIS A 263 -12.95 19.73 22.97
CA HIS A 263 -14.33 19.57 23.43
C HIS A 263 -14.92 18.24 22.96
N LEU A 264 -14.76 17.88 21.69
CA LEU A 264 -15.21 16.60 21.13
C LEU A 264 -14.52 15.38 21.75
N LYS A 265 -13.24 15.51 22.13
CA LYS A 265 -12.51 14.44 22.81
C LYS A 265 -13.01 14.20 24.24
N HIS A 266 -13.23 15.27 25.00
CA HIS A 266 -13.36 15.17 26.47
C HIS A 266 -14.75 15.48 27.04
N LYS A 267 -15.48 16.42 26.43
CA LYS A 267 -16.65 17.07 27.04
C LYS A 267 -17.96 16.84 26.29
N ALA A 268 -17.90 16.55 24.99
CA ALA A 268 -19.08 16.33 24.18
C ALA A 268 -19.93 15.16 24.71
N PRO A 269 -21.27 15.21 24.55
CA PRO A 269 -22.18 14.14 24.97
C PRO A 269 -21.80 12.77 24.41
N THR A 270 -21.40 12.75 23.14
CA THR A 270 -20.72 11.62 22.50
C THR A 270 -19.25 12.00 22.34
N ARG A 271 -18.37 11.25 22.99
CA ARG A 271 -16.92 11.47 22.91
C ARG A 271 -16.36 10.83 21.66
N PHE A 272 -15.43 11.53 21.03
CA PHE A 272 -14.66 11.01 19.90
C PHE A 272 -13.25 10.71 20.37
N GLU A 273 -13.01 9.46 20.76
CA GLU A 273 -11.78 9.06 21.43
C GLU A 273 -10.58 9.02 20.46
N ARG A 274 -10.81 8.75 19.17
CA ARG A 274 -9.75 8.53 18.19
C ARG A 274 -9.78 9.54 17.04
N LEU A 275 -8.63 10.15 16.75
CA LEU A 275 -8.37 10.82 15.47
C LEU A 275 -8.15 9.75 14.40
N GLU A 276 -9.08 9.66 13.44
CA GLU A 276 -9.08 8.61 12.42
C GLU A 276 -8.15 8.94 11.24
N ASP A 277 -8.22 10.18 10.76
CA ASP A 277 -7.38 10.73 9.68
C ASP A 277 -7.33 12.26 9.77
N LEU A 278 -6.24 12.83 9.28
CA LEU A 278 -6.09 14.26 9.04
C LEU A 278 -5.46 14.45 7.67
N THR A 279 -6.11 15.25 6.83
CA THR A 279 -5.62 15.55 5.48
C THR A 279 -5.94 17.00 5.09
N ALA A 280 -5.57 17.39 3.88
CA ALA A 280 -5.93 18.67 3.31
C ALA A 280 -6.45 18.54 1.86
N ILE A 281 -7.14 19.59 1.44
CA ILE A 281 -7.61 19.81 0.08
C ILE A 281 -7.02 21.14 -0.39
N ASP A 282 -6.41 21.13 -1.56
CA ASP A 282 -6.05 22.34 -2.29
C ASP A 282 -7.26 22.80 -3.10
N GLU A 283 -7.83 23.95 -2.75
CA GLU A 283 -9.11 24.45 -3.24
C GLU A 283 -8.95 25.41 -4.45
N THR A 284 -7.70 25.73 -4.83
CA THR A 284 -7.37 26.74 -5.85
C THR A 284 -7.89 26.43 -7.25
N ALA A 285 -8.07 25.15 -7.58
CA ALA A 285 -8.53 24.69 -8.90
C ALA A 285 -9.99 24.21 -8.91
N ARG A 286 -10.79 24.52 -7.86
CA ARG A 286 -12.22 24.19 -7.85
C ARG A 286 -12.95 24.88 -8.98
N ARG A 287 -13.99 24.22 -9.50
CA ARG A 287 -14.92 24.83 -10.47
C ARG A 287 -15.68 25.99 -9.86
N ASP A 288 -16.22 25.77 -8.66
CA ASP A 288 -16.80 26.81 -7.82
C ASP A 288 -15.80 27.10 -6.69
N ARG A 289 -14.95 28.11 -6.91
CA ARG A 289 -13.82 28.37 -6.03
C ARG A 289 -14.31 28.95 -4.71
N PRO A 290 -14.08 28.27 -3.58
CA PRO A 290 -14.36 28.87 -2.30
C PRO A 290 -13.36 30.01 -2.05
N GLY A 291 -13.72 31.01 -1.25
CA GLY A 291 -12.89 32.19 -0.96
C GLY A 291 -11.64 31.93 -0.11
N HIS A 292 -11.05 30.73 -0.20
CA HIS A 292 -9.88 30.27 0.54
C HIS A 292 -9.05 29.30 -0.31
N ASP A 293 -7.75 29.17 -0.03
CA ASP A 293 -6.84 28.40 -0.87
C ASP A 293 -6.69 26.92 -0.48
N ALA A 294 -6.93 26.58 0.78
CA ALA A 294 -6.86 25.20 1.27
C ALA A 294 -7.91 24.92 2.34
N THR A 295 -8.29 23.65 2.50
CA THR A 295 -9.12 23.19 3.62
C THR A 295 -8.41 22.03 4.31
N VAL A 296 -8.20 22.13 5.62
CA VAL A 296 -7.72 21.02 6.47
C VAL A 296 -8.94 20.23 6.96
N VAL A 297 -8.88 18.90 6.85
CA VAL A 297 -9.99 18.02 7.19
C VAL A 297 -9.56 17.06 8.30
N TYR A 298 -10.30 17.08 9.40
CA TYR A 298 -10.15 16.16 10.52
C TYR A 298 -11.31 15.17 10.51
N THR A 299 -11.02 13.88 10.57
CA THR A 299 -12.03 12.83 10.72
C THR A 299 -11.84 12.16 12.07
N LEU A 300 -12.88 12.16 12.90
CA LEU A 300 -12.85 11.58 14.24
C LEU A 300 -13.83 10.41 14.34
N THR A 301 -13.47 9.41 15.14
CA THR A 301 -14.28 8.22 15.40
C THR A 301 -14.59 8.10 16.89
N SER A 302 -15.86 7.85 17.20
CA SER A 302 -16.30 7.44 18.53
C SER A 302 -16.28 5.92 18.61
N LEU A 303 -15.56 5.39 19.60
CA LEU A 303 -15.46 3.96 19.88
C LEU A 303 -16.55 3.52 20.87
N SER A 304 -16.92 4.39 21.82
CA SER A 304 -17.94 4.11 22.84
C SER A 304 -19.36 4.17 22.28
N THR A 305 -19.63 5.13 21.40
CA THR A 305 -20.92 5.28 20.71
C THR A 305 -20.66 5.29 19.20
N PRO A 306 -20.66 4.13 18.53
CA PRO A 306 -20.19 3.98 17.15
C PRO A 306 -20.70 5.06 16.19
N GLY A 307 -19.79 5.90 15.73
CA GLY A 307 -20.10 7.05 14.91
C GLY A 307 -18.86 7.83 14.52
N MET A 308 -18.99 8.65 13.48
CA MET A 308 -17.90 9.48 12.94
C MET A 308 -18.37 10.92 12.75
N VAL A 309 -17.43 11.85 12.84
CA VAL A 309 -17.64 13.26 12.57
C VAL A 309 -16.47 13.83 11.76
N ARG A 310 -16.78 14.75 10.86
CA ARG A 310 -15.77 15.49 10.09
C ARG A 310 -15.76 16.96 10.48
N LEU A 311 -14.57 17.52 10.67
CA LEU A 311 -14.35 18.95 10.78
C LEU A 311 -13.58 19.44 9.56
N SER A 312 -14.09 20.49 8.91
CA SER A 312 -13.46 21.18 7.79
C SER A 312 -12.99 22.55 8.25
N CYS A 313 -11.70 22.83 8.08
CA CYS A 313 -11.04 24.04 8.53
C CYS A 313 -10.50 24.81 7.31
N PRO A 314 -11.27 25.78 6.77
CA PRO A 314 -10.86 26.56 5.61
C PRO A 314 -9.75 27.54 5.98
N LEU A 315 -8.64 27.50 5.23
CA LEU A 315 -7.47 28.34 5.38
C LEU A 315 -7.44 29.40 4.27
N PRO A 316 -7.54 30.71 4.60
CA PRO A 316 -7.58 31.77 3.59
C PRO A 316 -6.42 31.69 2.59
N THR A 317 -5.22 31.43 3.09
CA THR A 317 -4.01 31.16 2.30
C THR A 317 -3.38 29.85 2.77
N ARG A 318 -2.58 29.20 1.91
CA ARG A 318 -1.89 27.94 2.27
C ARG A 318 -0.84 28.12 3.36
N ASP A 319 -0.26 29.32 3.46
CA ASP A 319 0.74 29.66 4.47
C ASP A 319 0.11 30.07 5.81
N ALA A 320 -1.23 30.10 5.89
CA ALA A 320 -1.92 30.39 7.15
C ALA A 320 -1.54 29.32 8.18
N ALA A 321 -1.04 29.80 9.33
CA ALA A 321 -0.67 28.94 10.43
C ALA A 321 -1.93 28.34 11.10
N ILE A 322 -1.89 27.05 11.37
CA ILE A 322 -2.89 26.32 12.15
C ILE A 322 -2.20 25.68 13.35
N ASP A 323 -2.83 25.68 14.51
CA ASP A 323 -2.22 25.07 15.70
C ASP A 323 -2.22 23.54 15.59
N THR A 324 -1.17 22.90 16.13
CA THR A 324 -1.03 21.44 16.11
C THR A 324 -2.03 20.74 17.04
N ALA A 325 -2.61 19.63 16.57
CA ALA A 325 -3.44 18.72 17.34
C ALA A 325 -2.62 17.63 18.07
N THR A 326 -1.29 17.61 17.94
CA THR A 326 -0.41 16.62 18.60
C THR A 326 -0.51 16.62 20.12
N GLY A 327 -0.85 17.76 20.73
CA GLY A 327 -1.10 17.86 22.17
C GLY A 327 -2.42 17.20 22.62
N LEU A 328 -3.37 16.98 21.70
CA LEU A 328 -4.62 16.27 21.96
C LEU A 328 -4.51 14.80 21.57
N TRP A 329 -4.02 14.50 20.37
CA TRP A 329 -3.76 13.14 19.91
C TRP A 329 -2.34 13.02 19.40
N PRO A 330 -1.48 12.19 20.01
CA PRO A 330 -0.16 11.88 19.48
C PRO A 330 -0.19 11.35 18.05
N SER A 331 -1.29 10.71 17.62
CA SER A 331 -1.48 10.24 16.24
C SER A 331 -1.41 11.36 15.19
N ALA A 332 -1.66 12.62 15.56
CA ALA A 332 -1.60 13.75 14.63
C ALA A 332 -0.19 13.98 14.05
N ASP A 333 0.88 13.50 14.68
CA ASP A 333 2.28 13.78 14.29
C ASP A 333 2.56 13.47 12.81
N TRP A 334 2.30 12.24 12.36
CA TRP A 334 2.56 11.90 10.96
C TRP A 334 1.57 12.56 10.00
N TYR A 335 0.30 12.70 10.39
CA TYR A 335 -0.72 13.30 9.51
C TYR A 335 -0.46 14.78 9.25
N GLU A 336 -0.08 15.55 10.28
CA GLU A 336 0.25 16.97 10.14
C GLU A 336 1.53 17.16 9.32
N ARG A 337 2.54 16.31 9.53
CA ARG A 337 3.76 16.30 8.70
C ARG A 337 3.48 15.96 7.25
N GLU A 338 2.63 14.96 6.98
CA GLU A 338 2.20 14.61 5.63
C GLU A 338 1.46 15.78 4.96
N ALA A 339 0.52 16.41 5.66
CA ALA A 339 -0.23 17.55 5.14
C ALA A 339 0.67 18.77 4.90
N ALA A 340 1.57 19.08 5.84
CA ALA A 340 2.57 20.14 5.70
C ALA A 340 3.49 19.89 4.51
N GLU A 341 4.00 18.67 4.35
CA GLU A 341 4.89 18.31 3.26
C GLU A 341 4.19 18.35 1.90
N MET A 342 3.00 17.76 1.80
CA MET A 342 2.32 17.52 0.52
C MET A 342 1.55 18.74 -0.01
N PHE A 343 1.10 19.63 0.88
CA PHE A 343 0.35 20.84 0.54
C PHE A 343 1.08 22.14 0.91
N GLY A 344 2.17 22.07 1.67
CA GLY A 344 2.92 23.24 2.14
C GLY A 344 2.12 24.05 3.15
N LEU A 345 1.52 23.36 4.12
CA LEU A 345 0.84 23.95 5.27
C LEU A 345 1.80 24.15 6.44
N SER A 346 1.45 25.03 7.38
CA SER A 346 2.26 25.31 8.57
C SER A 346 1.49 24.99 9.85
N PHE A 347 1.98 24.02 10.63
CA PHE A 347 1.42 23.65 11.93
C PHE A 347 2.26 24.26 13.07
N THR A 348 1.70 25.24 13.79
CA THR A 348 2.38 25.92 14.89
C THR A 348 2.49 24.99 16.10
N GLY A 349 3.68 24.91 16.69
CA GLY A 349 3.93 24.10 17.89
C GLY A 349 4.20 22.62 17.64
N HIS A 350 4.23 22.17 16.37
CA HIS A 350 4.49 20.78 16.03
C HIS A 350 5.87 20.29 16.55
N PRO A 351 5.97 19.11 17.19
CA PRO A 351 7.22 18.64 17.81
C PRO A 351 8.34 18.34 16.80
N ASP A 352 7.97 17.93 15.58
CA ASP A 352 8.91 17.60 14.51
C ASP A 352 8.44 18.11 13.12
N PRO A 353 8.88 19.27 12.64
CA PRO A 353 8.41 19.85 11.38
C PRO A 353 9.09 19.29 10.12
N ARG A 354 9.86 18.19 10.23
CA ARG A 354 10.60 17.64 9.09
C ARG A 354 9.69 16.91 8.12
N ARG A 355 10.11 16.89 6.85
CA ARG A 355 9.53 16.03 5.80
C ARG A 355 9.48 14.58 6.29
N LEU A 356 8.39 13.90 5.96
CA LEU A 356 8.08 12.54 6.34
C LEU A 356 8.33 11.56 5.18
N LEU A 357 7.80 11.84 3.98
CA LEU A 357 7.79 10.90 2.85
C LEU A 357 8.91 11.20 1.83
N THR A 358 8.99 12.44 1.35
CA THR A 358 9.99 12.88 0.37
C THR A 358 11.37 13.09 1.01
N HIS A 359 12.41 13.09 0.18
CA HIS A 359 13.75 13.43 0.62
C HIS A 359 13.81 14.89 1.11
N ARG A 360 14.73 15.22 2.02
CA ARG A 360 14.89 16.60 2.55
C ARG A 360 15.03 17.64 1.45
N ASP A 361 15.83 17.31 0.43
CA ASP A 361 16.16 18.20 -0.70
C ASP A 361 15.07 18.19 -1.79
N TRP A 362 13.86 17.74 -1.46
CA TRP A 362 12.73 17.77 -2.37
C TRP A 362 12.17 19.18 -2.52
N THR A 363 11.98 19.62 -3.77
CA THR A 363 11.43 20.93 -4.09
C THR A 363 9.95 20.85 -4.45
N GLY A 364 9.15 21.69 -3.80
CA GLY A 364 7.71 21.80 -4.01
C GLY A 364 6.86 20.85 -3.16
N HIS A 365 5.57 20.79 -3.50
CA HIS A 365 4.50 20.14 -2.71
C HIS A 365 3.62 19.30 -3.64
N PRO A 366 3.80 17.96 -3.67
CA PRO A 366 3.27 17.15 -4.75
C PRO A 366 1.74 17.05 -4.88
N LEU A 367 0.99 17.26 -3.81
CA LEU A 367 -0.49 17.20 -3.83
C LEU A 367 -1.15 18.54 -4.14
N ARG A 368 -0.37 19.61 -4.36
CA ARG A 368 -0.90 20.86 -4.92
C ARG A 368 -1.36 20.67 -6.37
N LYS A 369 -2.39 21.42 -6.78
CA LYS A 369 -3.01 21.31 -8.10
C LYS A 369 -2.09 21.77 -9.22
N GLU A 370 -1.24 22.76 -8.97
CA GLU A 370 -0.26 23.27 -9.93
C GLU A 370 1.00 22.40 -10.07
N TYR A 371 1.22 21.41 -9.19
CA TYR A 371 2.45 20.61 -9.21
C TYR A 371 2.45 19.60 -10.39
N GLU A 372 3.57 19.52 -11.12
CA GLU A 372 3.77 18.53 -12.19
C GLU A 372 3.79 17.11 -11.60
N GLY A 373 2.68 16.40 -11.79
CA GLY A 373 2.46 15.10 -11.17
C GLY A 373 3.06 13.92 -11.92
N ARG A 374 3.40 14.04 -13.21
CA ARG A 374 3.90 12.93 -14.04
C ARG A 374 5.41 12.78 -13.93
N ALA A 375 5.92 11.55 -13.83
CA ALA A 375 7.35 11.30 -13.95
C ALA A 375 7.86 11.68 -15.34
N THR A 376 7.05 11.41 -16.38
CA THR A 376 7.36 11.74 -17.77
C THR A 376 7.47 13.23 -18.06
N GLY A 377 6.90 14.08 -17.21
CA GLY A 377 7.02 15.55 -17.27
C GLY A 377 8.28 16.09 -16.60
N ARG A 378 9.03 15.25 -15.86
CA ARG A 378 10.23 15.66 -15.12
C ARG A 378 11.50 15.36 -15.92
N ALA A 379 12.62 15.95 -15.47
CA ALA A 379 13.93 15.62 -15.97
C ALA A 379 14.26 14.12 -15.74
N PRO A 380 15.06 13.49 -16.60
CA PRO A 380 15.53 12.11 -16.39
C PRO A 380 16.20 11.93 -15.04
N PHE A 381 16.04 10.76 -14.41
CA PHE A 381 16.69 10.46 -13.14
C PHE A 381 18.08 9.88 -13.39
N LEU A 382 19.13 10.56 -12.92
CA LEU A 382 20.52 10.23 -13.22
C LEU A 382 21.27 9.71 -11.99
N ARG A 383 22.47 9.13 -12.21
CA ARG A 383 23.37 8.74 -11.10
C ARG A 383 23.78 9.91 -10.20
N ALA A 384 23.87 11.12 -10.75
CA ALA A 384 24.13 12.33 -9.97
C ALA A 384 22.98 12.63 -8.98
N ASP A 385 21.73 12.33 -9.35
CA ASP A 385 20.60 12.42 -8.43
C ASP A 385 20.71 11.40 -7.30
N CYS A 386 21.21 10.19 -7.57
CA CYS A 386 21.46 9.22 -6.50
C CYS A 386 22.42 9.77 -5.44
N ALA A 387 23.51 10.43 -5.86
CA ALA A 387 24.47 11.03 -4.92
C ALA A 387 23.86 12.18 -4.10
N ARG A 388 22.94 12.94 -4.68
CA ARG A 388 22.21 14.02 -3.99
C ARG A 388 21.14 13.51 -3.03
N LEU A 389 20.47 12.42 -3.37
CA LEU A 389 19.36 11.85 -2.61
C LEU A 389 19.79 10.77 -1.61
N GLU A 390 21.07 10.73 -1.25
CA GLU A 390 21.61 9.80 -0.26
C GLU A 390 20.84 9.86 1.07
N PRO A 391 20.57 8.72 1.74
CA PRO A 391 19.83 8.72 3.00
C PRO A 391 20.43 9.68 4.03
N VAL A 392 19.57 10.49 4.63
CA VAL A 392 19.94 11.51 5.63
C VAL A 392 20.70 10.91 6.81
N ASP A 393 21.48 11.72 7.53
CA ASP A 393 22.25 11.23 8.67
C ASP A 393 21.34 10.70 9.80
N ALA A 394 21.75 9.61 10.44
CA ALA A 394 20.99 8.98 11.54
C ALA A 394 20.73 9.95 12.71
N ARG A 395 21.71 10.82 13.02
CA ARG A 395 21.61 11.80 14.11
C ARG A 395 20.58 12.88 13.79
N GLU A 396 20.42 13.23 12.51
CA GLU A 396 19.36 14.15 12.09
C GLU A 396 17.99 13.55 12.45
N ILE A 397 17.73 12.29 12.08
CA ILE A 397 16.46 11.57 12.35
C ILE A 397 16.13 11.53 13.85
N LEU A 398 17.10 11.22 14.69
CA LEU A 398 16.90 11.12 16.14
C LEU A 398 16.85 12.48 16.85
N GLY A 399 17.56 13.49 16.31
CA GLY A 399 17.64 14.83 16.89
C GLY A 399 18.14 14.80 18.34
N LYS A 400 17.43 15.51 19.22
CA LYS A 400 17.77 15.62 20.66
C LYS A 400 17.65 14.30 21.44
N ARG A 401 17.10 13.23 20.85
CA ARG A 401 16.93 11.93 21.51
C ARG A 401 18.23 11.11 21.53
N ALA A 402 19.21 11.47 20.71
CA ALA A 402 20.53 10.85 20.66
C ALA A 402 21.60 11.68 21.38
N ASP A 403 22.34 11.07 22.30
CA ASP A 403 23.46 11.70 23.01
C ASP A 403 24.81 11.38 22.33
N ALA A 404 25.87 12.12 22.66
CA ALA A 404 27.20 11.92 22.08
C ALA A 404 27.83 10.53 22.33
N GLY A 405 27.37 9.78 23.34
CA GLY A 405 27.85 8.44 23.67
C GLY A 405 26.94 7.29 23.24
N ASP A 406 25.79 7.57 22.59
CA ASP A 406 24.88 6.53 22.14
C ASP A 406 25.42 5.89 20.84
N TYR A 407 25.32 4.56 20.74
CA TYR A 407 25.61 3.86 19.48
C TYR A 407 24.42 4.00 18.55
N LEU A 408 24.63 4.55 17.36
CA LEU A 408 23.57 4.74 16.36
C LEU A 408 23.60 3.58 15.36
N LEU A 409 22.54 2.77 15.36
CA LEU A 409 22.38 1.65 14.44
C LEU A 409 21.32 1.99 13.38
N ASN A 410 21.71 1.98 12.12
CA ASN A 410 20.77 2.00 11.00
C ASN A 410 20.27 0.57 10.76
N PHE A 411 18.98 0.36 10.98
CA PHE A 411 18.30 -0.90 10.72
C PHE A 411 17.40 -0.72 9.49
N GLY A 412 17.87 -1.21 8.33
CA GLY A 412 17.34 -0.85 7.01
C GLY A 412 18.12 0.31 6.36
N PRO A 413 17.64 0.88 5.24
CA PRO A 413 16.34 0.65 4.61
C PRO A 413 16.14 -0.75 4.03
N HIS A 414 17.19 -1.42 3.53
CA HIS A 414 17.11 -2.82 3.10
C HIS A 414 17.61 -3.75 4.21
N HIS A 415 16.71 -4.53 4.80
CA HIS A 415 17.01 -5.57 5.77
C HIS A 415 15.93 -6.65 5.71
N TYR A 416 16.26 -7.89 6.09
CA TYR A 416 15.30 -9.00 6.02
C TYR A 416 14.05 -8.76 6.87
N ALA A 417 14.26 -8.43 8.15
CA ALA A 417 13.19 -8.23 9.14
C ALA A 417 12.37 -6.94 8.96
N THR A 418 12.71 -6.06 8.01
CA THR A 418 11.91 -4.85 7.76
C THR A 418 10.73 -5.10 6.81
N HIS A 419 10.60 -6.33 6.28
CA HIS A 419 9.57 -6.75 5.31
C HIS A 419 9.40 -5.75 4.16
N GLY A 420 10.55 -5.35 3.62
CA GLY A 420 10.72 -4.38 2.55
C GLY A 420 11.67 -3.23 2.94
N ILE A 421 11.53 -2.10 2.26
CA ILE A 421 12.33 -0.89 2.42
C ILE A 421 11.80 0.08 3.51
N PHE A 422 12.22 -0.11 4.76
CA PHE A 422 11.95 0.84 5.86
C PHE A 422 13.23 1.12 6.63
N ARG A 423 13.53 2.38 6.94
CA ARG A 423 14.70 2.72 7.74
C ARG A 423 14.33 3.08 9.18
N TYR A 424 14.72 2.20 10.10
CA TYR A 424 14.69 2.45 11.53
C TYR A 424 16.08 2.91 11.99
N VAL A 425 16.14 3.96 12.81
CA VAL A 425 17.38 4.47 13.38
C VAL A 425 17.31 4.30 14.90
N LEU A 426 18.13 3.41 15.43
CA LEU A 426 18.14 3.05 16.84
C LEU A 426 19.28 3.78 17.56
N ALA A 427 18.95 4.58 18.58
CA ALA A 427 19.92 5.03 19.57
C ALA A 427 20.04 3.96 20.65
N MET A 428 21.25 3.47 20.90
CA MET A 428 21.47 2.28 21.72
C MET A 428 22.47 2.49 22.84
N ARG A 429 22.22 1.83 23.97
CA ARG A 429 23.17 1.68 25.09
C ARG A 429 23.35 0.20 25.40
N GLY A 430 24.47 -0.35 24.95
CA GLY A 430 24.66 -1.80 24.92
C GLY A 430 23.64 -2.45 23.99
N GLU A 431 22.86 -3.42 24.49
CA GLU A 431 21.82 -4.10 23.72
C GLU A 431 20.45 -3.44 23.78
N ARG A 432 20.26 -2.43 24.64
CA ARG A 432 18.96 -1.79 24.86
C ARG A 432 18.78 -0.56 23.98
N ILE A 433 17.59 -0.45 23.41
CA ILE A 433 17.14 0.69 22.62
C ILE A 433 16.76 1.80 23.59
N LYS A 434 17.39 2.96 23.43
CA LYS A 434 17.07 4.20 24.17
C LYS A 434 16.04 5.04 23.41
N ALA A 435 16.16 5.11 22.09
CA ALA A 435 15.21 5.85 21.25
C ALA A 435 15.17 5.27 19.84
N LEU A 436 14.00 5.36 19.20
CA LEU A 436 13.78 4.95 17.82
C LEU A 436 13.37 6.14 16.95
N GLY A 437 14.13 6.37 15.88
CA GLY A 437 13.76 7.24 14.77
C GLY A 437 13.25 6.42 13.58
N MET A 438 12.32 6.97 12.83
CA MET A 438 11.75 6.32 11.64
C MET A 438 11.84 7.25 10.44
N ASP A 439 12.31 6.71 9.32
CA ASP A 439 12.42 7.41 8.04
C ASP A 439 11.71 6.56 6.97
N ILE A 440 10.59 7.11 6.47
CA ILE A 440 9.63 6.43 5.58
C ILE A 440 9.58 7.10 4.21
N GLY A 441 8.70 6.65 3.31
CA GLY A 441 8.59 7.20 1.95
C GLY A 441 9.56 6.61 0.94
N TYR A 442 10.30 5.57 1.32
CA TYR A 442 11.12 4.79 0.38
C TYR A 442 10.29 4.01 -0.64
N HIS A 443 9.00 3.79 -0.35
CA HIS A 443 8.00 3.18 -1.22
C HIS A 443 6.86 4.16 -1.55
N HIS A 444 7.12 5.47 -1.56
CA HIS A 444 6.09 6.46 -1.87
C HIS A 444 5.78 6.51 -3.37
N ARG A 445 4.56 6.14 -3.77
CA ARG A 445 4.15 6.00 -5.18
C ARG A 445 3.18 7.08 -5.63
N GLY A 446 2.90 8.07 -4.79
CA GLY A 446 2.00 9.17 -5.12
C GLY A 446 0.63 8.69 -5.62
N VAL A 447 0.09 7.61 -5.04
CA VAL A 447 -1.16 6.98 -5.51
C VAL A 447 -2.32 7.97 -5.41
N GLU A 448 -2.33 8.83 -4.39
CA GLU A 448 -3.32 9.89 -4.22
C GLU A 448 -3.31 10.88 -5.40
N LYS A 449 -2.12 11.29 -5.88
CA LYS A 449 -1.97 12.17 -7.05
C LYS A 449 -2.36 11.47 -8.36
N ILE A 450 -2.20 10.15 -8.43
CA ILE A 450 -2.72 9.35 -9.54
C ILE A 450 -4.25 9.33 -9.50
N GLY A 451 -4.87 9.20 -8.32
CA GLY A 451 -6.32 9.20 -8.16
C GLY A 451 -7.00 10.49 -8.63
N GLU A 452 -6.32 11.63 -8.55
CA GLU A 452 -6.81 12.91 -9.11
C GLU A 452 -6.73 13.00 -10.64
N ARG A 453 -6.03 12.07 -11.29
CA ARG A 453 -5.78 12.06 -12.74
C ARG A 453 -6.44 10.88 -13.47
N GLN A 454 -6.77 9.81 -12.76
CA GLN A 454 -7.47 8.66 -13.32
C GLN A 454 -8.98 8.83 -13.17
N THR A 455 -9.73 8.34 -14.15
CA THR A 455 -11.19 8.29 -14.01
C THR A 455 -11.57 7.38 -12.85
N TRP A 456 -12.78 7.55 -12.31
CA TRP A 456 -13.26 6.75 -11.18
C TRP A 456 -13.13 5.22 -11.39
N HIS A 457 -13.34 4.71 -12.61
CA HIS A 457 -13.15 3.29 -12.93
C HIS A 457 -11.68 2.92 -13.16
N GLN A 458 -10.89 3.78 -13.81
CA GLN A 458 -9.47 3.52 -14.08
C GLN A 458 -8.62 3.53 -12.81
N PHE A 459 -9.08 4.18 -11.74
CA PHE A 459 -8.38 4.17 -10.46
C PHE A 459 -8.52 2.84 -9.70
N ILE A 460 -9.56 2.04 -9.97
CA ILE A 460 -9.85 0.78 -9.27
C ILE A 460 -8.61 -0.14 -9.12
N PRO A 461 -7.82 -0.44 -10.17
CA PRO A 461 -6.67 -1.33 -10.05
C PRO A 461 -5.54 -0.80 -9.16
N TYR A 462 -5.45 0.51 -8.91
CA TYR A 462 -4.44 1.06 -8.01
C TYR A 462 -4.74 0.72 -6.55
N THR A 463 -6.02 0.56 -6.21
CA THR A 463 -6.44 0.22 -4.83
C THR A 463 -5.90 -1.15 -4.44
N ASP A 464 -6.05 -2.20 -5.24
CA ASP A 464 -5.48 -3.55 -5.00
C ASP A 464 -3.97 -3.58 -4.74
N ARG A 465 -3.25 -2.50 -5.07
CA ARG A 465 -1.79 -2.42 -4.91
C ARG A 465 -1.36 -1.59 -3.71
N VAL A 466 -2.22 -0.73 -3.16
CA VAL A 466 -1.94 0.00 -1.90
C VAL A 466 -1.65 -1.03 -0.80
N ASP A 467 -2.55 -1.99 -0.62
CA ASP A 467 -2.26 -3.25 0.07
C ASP A 467 -2.27 -4.42 -0.93
N TYR A 468 -1.07 -4.82 -1.36
CA TYR A 468 -0.90 -5.88 -2.34
C TYR A 468 -1.15 -7.31 -1.80
N LEU A 469 -1.41 -7.49 -0.50
CA LEU A 469 -1.77 -8.78 0.09
C LEU A 469 -3.29 -8.91 0.32
N SER A 470 -4.00 -7.80 0.45
CA SER A 470 -5.44 -7.79 0.74
C SER A 470 -6.35 -7.67 -0.50
N GLY A 471 -5.78 -7.49 -1.70
CA GLY A 471 -6.51 -7.57 -2.98
C GLY A 471 -7.88 -6.88 -2.97
N VAL A 472 -8.96 -7.63 -3.21
CA VAL A 472 -10.32 -7.06 -3.26
C VAL A 472 -10.83 -6.47 -1.94
N ALA A 473 -10.29 -6.89 -0.80
CA ALA A 473 -10.69 -6.34 0.49
C ALA A 473 -10.30 -4.87 0.59
N ASN A 474 -9.17 -4.48 -0.03
CA ASN A 474 -8.77 -3.07 -0.13
C ASN A 474 -9.59 -2.31 -1.18
N ASN A 475 -9.92 -2.97 -2.29
CA ASN A 475 -10.80 -2.42 -3.32
C ASN A 475 -12.17 -2.04 -2.76
N LEU A 476 -12.69 -2.85 -1.83
CA LEU A 476 -14.00 -2.67 -1.21
C LEU A 476 -14.14 -1.30 -0.52
N SER A 477 -13.09 -0.82 0.16
CA SER A 477 -13.11 0.48 0.83
C SER A 477 -13.33 1.63 -0.16
N TYR A 478 -12.62 1.60 -1.29
CA TYR A 478 -12.72 2.61 -2.34
C TYR A 478 -14.10 2.60 -3.01
N VAL A 479 -14.57 1.42 -3.46
CA VAL A 479 -15.87 1.35 -4.13
C VAL A 479 -17.00 1.72 -3.18
N THR A 480 -16.90 1.38 -1.89
CA THR A 480 -17.91 1.78 -0.88
C THR A 480 -17.95 3.30 -0.70
N ALA A 481 -16.79 3.98 -0.69
CA ALA A 481 -16.73 5.44 -0.59
C ALA A 481 -17.38 6.12 -1.80
N VAL A 482 -17.10 5.61 -3.00
CA VAL A 482 -17.68 6.10 -4.27
C VAL A 482 -19.17 5.80 -4.37
N GLU A 483 -19.60 4.60 -3.99
CA GLU A 483 -21.01 4.18 -3.98
C GLU A 483 -21.82 5.03 -2.98
N THR A 484 -21.24 5.36 -1.82
CA THR A 484 -21.83 6.26 -0.82
C THR A 484 -21.98 7.68 -1.37
N LEU A 485 -20.94 8.21 -2.02
CA LEU A 485 -20.99 9.54 -2.66
C LEU A 485 -22.09 9.64 -3.72
N ALA A 486 -22.30 8.57 -4.49
CA ALA A 486 -23.26 8.53 -5.60
C ALA A 486 -24.65 8.03 -5.21
N GLY A 487 -24.84 7.48 -4.00
CA GLY A 487 -26.10 6.86 -3.57
C GLY A 487 -26.43 5.57 -4.32
N ILE A 488 -25.43 4.79 -4.72
CA ILE A 488 -25.60 3.57 -5.51
C ILE A 488 -25.92 2.40 -4.59
N THR A 489 -27.01 1.69 -4.87
CA THR A 489 -27.35 0.44 -4.17
C THR A 489 -26.73 -0.76 -4.89
N VAL A 490 -25.98 -1.58 -4.14
CA VAL A 490 -25.32 -2.79 -4.64
C VAL A 490 -26.27 -3.99 -4.52
N PRO A 491 -26.42 -4.83 -5.57
CA PRO A 491 -27.28 -6.02 -5.50
C PRO A 491 -26.86 -7.02 -4.40
N PRO A 492 -27.81 -7.77 -3.78
CA PRO A 492 -27.50 -8.72 -2.71
C PRO A 492 -26.45 -9.78 -3.09
N ARG A 493 -26.54 -10.32 -4.31
CA ARG A 493 -25.56 -11.31 -4.81
C ARG A 493 -24.14 -10.75 -4.86
N ALA A 494 -23.99 -9.52 -5.36
CA ALA A 494 -22.69 -8.83 -5.38
C ALA A 494 -22.19 -8.52 -3.97
N ALA A 495 -23.07 -8.12 -3.05
CA ALA A 495 -22.72 -7.85 -1.66
C ALA A 495 -22.18 -9.10 -0.95
N TYR A 496 -22.81 -10.27 -1.13
CA TYR A 496 -22.35 -11.55 -0.56
C TYR A 496 -21.02 -12.01 -1.18
N ALA A 497 -20.91 -11.95 -2.50
CA ALA A 497 -19.68 -12.32 -3.19
C ALA A 497 -18.49 -11.42 -2.81
N ARG A 498 -18.72 -10.11 -2.63
CA ARG A 498 -17.73 -9.16 -2.11
C ARG A 498 -17.21 -9.56 -0.73
N VAL A 499 -18.11 -9.94 0.19
CA VAL A 499 -17.73 -10.39 1.53
C VAL A 499 -16.92 -11.69 1.45
N MET A 500 -17.40 -12.69 0.71
CA MET A 500 -16.70 -13.97 0.54
C MET A 500 -15.27 -13.78 0.00
N LEU A 501 -15.10 -13.01 -1.07
CA LEU A 501 -13.79 -12.74 -1.65
C LEU A 501 -12.89 -11.94 -0.70
N SER A 502 -13.46 -10.98 0.05
CA SER A 502 -12.69 -10.19 1.03
C SER A 502 -12.18 -11.06 2.18
N GLU A 503 -12.98 -12.00 2.67
CA GLU A 503 -12.58 -12.92 3.75
C GLU A 503 -11.60 -13.99 3.26
N LEU A 504 -11.66 -14.42 1.98
CA LEU A 504 -10.59 -15.23 1.37
C LEU A 504 -9.25 -14.46 1.33
N PHE A 505 -9.27 -13.17 0.96
CA PHE A 505 -8.06 -12.33 1.04
C PHE A 505 -7.61 -12.10 2.49
N ARG A 506 -8.53 -12.04 3.47
CA ARG A 506 -8.17 -11.99 4.89
C ARG A 506 -7.39 -13.22 5.34
N ILE A 507 -7.87 -14.41 4.96
CA ILE A 507 -7.14 -15.66 5.22
C ILE A 507 -5.77 -15.67 4.52
N SER A 508 -5.71 -15.27 3.24
CA SER A 508 -4.45 -15.18 2.48
C SER A 508 -3.44 -14.24 3.14
N ASN A 509 -3.88 -13.08 3.63
CA ASN A 509 -3.04 -12.10 4.31
C ASN A 509 -2.54 -12.65 5.66
N HIS A 510 -3.42 -13.20 6.50
CA HIS A 510 -3.03 -13.79 7.79
C HIS A 510 -2.11 -15.00 7.65
N LEU A 511 -2.23 -15.79 6.58
CA LEU A 511 -1.29 -16.88 6.27
C LEU A 511 0.11 -16.34 5.95
N MET A 512 0.19 -15.29 5.14
CA MET A 512 1.47 -14.63 4.86
C MET A 512 2.09 -14.07 6.16
N TYR A 513 1.30 -13.33 6.95
CA TYR A 513 1.71 -12.85 8.27
C TYR A 513 2.20 -13.98 9.18
N PHE A 514 1.45 -15.07 9.30
CA PHE A 514 1.81 -16.21 10.15
C PHE A 514 3.16 -16.79 9.74
N GLY A 515 3.40 -16.95 8.43
CA GLY A 515 4.67 -17.44 7.91
C GLY A 515 5.83 -16.50 8.20
N THR A 516 5.70 -15.22 7.83
CA THR A 516 6.79 -14.24 7.96
C THR A 516 7.09 -13.87 9.42
N PHE A 517 6.06 -13.79 10.27
CA PHE A 517 6.22 -13.56 11.70
C PHE A 517 7.10 -14.61 12.37
N LEU A 518 6.86 -15.89 12.06
CA LEU A 518 7.62 -16.99 12.62
C LEU A 518 9.02 -17.08 12.02
N GLN A 519 9.15 -16.75 10.74
CA GLN A 519 10.42 -16.70 10.04
C GLN A 519 11.39 -15.69 10.69
N ASP A 520 10.90 -14.50 11.03
CA ASP A 520 11.68 -13.46 11.71
C ASP A 520 12.11 -13.86 13.13
N LEU A 521 11.34 -14.72 13.79
CA LEU A 521 11.69 -15.29 15.08
C LEU A 521 12.68 -16.46 14.96
N GLY A 522 12.98 -16.91 13.74
CA GLY A 522 13.94 -17.96 13.40
C GLY A 522 13.32 -19.32 13.03
N MET A 523 11.99 -19.43 12.97
CA MET A 523 11.29 -20.66 12.57
C MET A 523 11.03 -20.69 11.07
N MET A 524 11.87 -21.41 10.31
CA MET A 524 11.83 -21.41 8.84
C MET A 524 10.78 -22.34 8.21
N SER A 525 10.34 -23.41 8.87
CA SER A 525 9.40 -24.37 8.26
C SER A 525 7.97 -23.85 8.06
N PRO A 526 7.36 -23.08 9.00
CA PRO A 526 5.96 -22.65 8.89
C PRO A 526 5.62 -21.81 7.65
N ILE A 527 6.53 -20.98 7.15
CA ILE A 527 6.28 -20.17 5.95
C ILE A 527 6.00 -21.06 4.72
N PHE A 528 6.70 -22.18 4.57
CA PHE A 528 6.47 -23.10 3.45
C PHE A 528 5.10 -23.78 3.52
N TYR A 529 4.62 -24.07 4.74
CA TYR A 529 3.27 -24.57 4.93
C TYR A 529 2.25 -23.49 4.60
N ALA A 530 2.37 -22.31 5.19
CA ALA A 530 1.45 -21.20 4.95
C ALA A 530 1.34 -20.82 3.46
N LEU A 531 2.46 -20.83 2.72
CA LEU A 531 2.46 -20.60 1.27
C LEU A 531 1.65 -21.67 0.52
N ARG A 532 1.66 -22.94 0.95
CA ARG A 532 0.86 -24.01 0.33
C ARG A 532 -0.64 -23.74 0.45
N GLU A 533 -1.17 -23.44 1.64
CA GLU A 533 -2.61 -23.12 1.75
C GLU A 533 -2.95 -21.79 1.10
N ARG A 534 -2.03 -20.82 1.14
CA ARG A 534 -2.21 -19.54 0.44
C ARG A 534 -2.36 -19.74 -1.06
N GLU A 535 -1.57 -20.62 -1.67
CA GLU A 535 -1.69 -20.99 -3.08
C GLU A 535 -3.07 -21.56 -3.42
N MET A 536 -3.67 -22.38 -2.54
CA MET A 536 -5.04 -22.87 -2.75
C MET A 536 -6.07 -21.73 -2.79
N VAL A 537 -5.91 -20.73 -1.92
CA VAL A 537 -6.78 -19.54 -1.91
C VAL A 537 -6.58 -18.71 -3.18
N LEU A 538 -5.33 -18.52 -3.62
CA LEU A 538 -5.03 -17.79 -4.85
C LEU A 538 -5.55 -18.51 -6.10
N ASP A 539 -5.52 -19.84 -6.13
CA ASP A 539 -6.09 -20.63 -7.24
C ASP A 539 -7.62 -20.47 -7.32
N ILE A 540 -8.32 -20.35 -6.19
CA ILE A 540 -9.75 -19.98 -6.14
C ILE A 540 -9.97 -18.58 -6.72
N ILE A 541 -9.18 -17.60 -6.26
CA ILE A 541 -9.30 -16.20 -6.69
C ILE A 541 -9.01 -16.07 -8.18
N GLU A 542 -7.98 -16.75 -8.69
CA GLU A 542 -7.62 -16.77 -10.10
C GLU A 542 -8.74 -17.36 -10.95
N THR A 543 -9.35 -18.46 -10.50
CA THR A 543 -10.46 -19.08 -11.23
C THR A 543 -11.68 -18.16 -11.30
N ILE A 544 -11.97 -17.43 -10.23
CA ILE A 544 -13.11 -16.49 -10.20
C ILE A 544 -12.82 -15.23 -11.03
N THR A 545 -11.62 -14.66 -10.90
CA THR A 545 -11.34 -13.29 -11.35
C THR A 545 -10.40 -13.17 -12.54
N GLY A 546 -9.66 -14.24 -12.85
CA GLY A 546 -8.56 -14.26 -13.82
C GLY A 546 -7.24 -13.67 -13.30
N GLY A 547 -7.24 -12.98 -12.16
CA GLY A 547 -6.05 -12.42 -11.52
C GLY A 547 -5.70 -13.12 -10.21
N ARG A 548 -4.42 -13.31 -9.92
CA ARG A 548 -3.95 -13.93 -8.66
C ARG A 548 -3.93 -12.92 -7.51
N LEU A 549 -3.06 -11.91 -7.59
CA LEU A 549 -2.86 -10.90 -6.54
C LEU A 549 -3.66 -9.61 -6.75
N HIS A 550 -3.83 -9.19 -8.01
CA HIS A 550 -4.49 -7.92 -8.36
C HIS A 550 -5.67 -8.15 -9.28
N PRO A 551 -6.79 -8.68 -8.76
CA PRO A 551 -7.92 -9.10 -9.57
C PRO A 551 -8.75 -7.93 -10.14
N ALA A 552 -8.75 -6.75 -9.51
CA ALA A 552 -9.58 -5.60 -9.86
C ALA A 552 -11.04 -5.98 -10.18
N TRP A 553 -11.59 -6.91 -9.38
CA TRP A 553 -12.86 -7.57 -9.66
C TRP A 553 -14.07 -6.74 -9.24
N LEU A 554 -13.96 -6.02 -8.12
CA LEU A 554 -15.06 -5.17 -7.67
C LEU A 554 -15.13 -3.92 -8.56
N ARG A 555 -16.35 -3.52 -8.89
CA ARG A 555 -16.64 -2.34 -9.71
C ARG A 555 -17.61 -1.45 -8.97
N ILE A 556 -17.65 -0.16 -9.32
CA ILE A 556 -18.65 0.76 -8.80
C ILE A 556 -20.04 0.20 -9.16
N GLY A 557 -20.85 -0.11 -8.14
CA GLY A 557 -22.17 -0.70 -8.27
C GLY A 557 -22.24 -2.23 -8.33
N GLY A 558 -21.13 -2.96 -8.20
CA GLY A 558 -21.16 -4.43 -8.15
C GLY A 558 -19.82 -5.13 -8.43
N MET A 559 -19.84 -6.11 -9.33
CA MET A 559 -18.67 -6.90 -9.74
C MET A 559 -18.48 -6.87 -11.26
N ALA A 560 -17.26 -7.13 -11.73
CA ALA A 560 -16.94 -7.13 -13.16
C ALA A 560 -17.70 -8.20 -13.96
N ALA A 561 -17.87 -9.39 -13.38
CA ALA A 561 -18.69 -10.47 -13.90
C ALA A 561 -19.26 -11.30 -12.73
N ASP A 562 -20.14 -12.25 -13.04
CA ASP A 562 -20.65 -13.19 -12.04
C ASP A 562 -19.61 -14.27 -11.69
N LEU A 563 -19.88 -15.01 -10.61
CA LEU A 563 -19.08 -16.16 -10.21
C LEU A 563 -19.18 -17.28 -11.26
N PRO A 564 -18.05 -17.86 -11.73
CA PRO A 564 -18.04 -18.87 -12.80
C PRO A 564 -18.54 -20.24 -12.33
N GLU A 565 -19.09 -21.05 -13.22
CA GLU A 565 -19.52 -22.42 -12.87
C GLU A 565 -18.40 -23.23 -12.19
N GLY A 566 -18.75 -24.00 -11.16
CA GLY A 566 -17.78 -24.78 -10.37
C GLY A 566 -17.01 -24.01 -9.29
N TRP A 567 -17.21 -22.69 -9.16
CA TRP A 567 -16.54 -21.88 -8.11
C TRP A 567 -16.75 -22.45 -6.69
N LYS A 568 -17.96 -22.94 -6.42
CA LYS A 568 -18.38 -23.40 -5.11
C LYS A 568 -17.63 -24.66 -4.66
N ASP A 569 -17.37 -25.59 -5.58
CA ASP A 569 -16.71 -26.86 -5.25
C ASP A 569 -15.28 -26.63 -4.74
N MET A 570 -14.58 -25.65 -5.29
CA MET A 570 -13.23 -25.29 -4.82
C MET A 570 -13.26 -24.63 -3.44
N VAL A 571 -14.24 -23.74 -3.20
CA VAL A 571 -14.44 -23.11 -1.89
C VAL A 571 -14.78 -24.17 -0.84
N ASP A 572 -15.73 -25.06 -1.12
CA ASP A 572 -16.12 -26.15 -0.24
C ASP A 572 -14.93 -27.10 0.05
N ALA A 573 -14.10 -27.40 -0.95
CA ALA A 573 -12.89 -28.20 -0.78
C ALA A 573 -11.88 -27.53 0.17
N PHE A 574 -11.69 -26.22 0.06
CA PHE A 574 -10.83 -25.46 0.97
C PHE A 574 -11.38 -25.43 2.39
N VAL A 575 -12.69 -25.14 2.55
CA VAL A 575 -13.40 -25.13 3.84
C VAL A 575 -13.26 -26.48 4.57
N ARG A 576 -13.25 -27.60 3.83
CA ARG A 576 -13.04 -28.94 4.41
C ARG A 576 -11.62 -29.18 4.93
N ILE A 577 -10.60 -28.66 4.25
CA ILE A 577 -9.18 -28.96 4.54
C ILE A 577 -8.60 -28.01 5.59
N PHE A 578 -8.92 -26.72 5.49
CA PHE A 578 -8.27 -25.65 6.26
C PHE A 578 -8.37 -25.79 7.79
N PRO A 579 -9.50 -26.24 8.39
CA PRO A 579 -9.59 -26.45 9.83
C PRO A 579 -8.57 -27.47 10.38
N GLY A 580 -8.25 -28.50 9.59
CA GLY A 580 -7.21 -29.47 9.93
C GLY A 580 -5.82 -28.83 9.99
N ARG A 581 -5.51 -27.95 9.02
CA ARG A 581 -4.25 -27.21 8.95
C ARG A 581 -4.09 -26.23 10.10
N LEU A 582 -5.14 -25.49 10.46
CA LEU A 582 -5.12 -24.61 11.62
C LEU A 582 -4.83 -25.37 12.93
N LYS A 583 -5.39 -26.58 13.10
CA LYS A 583 -5.09 -27.44 14.25
C LYS A 583 -3.62 -27.87 14.28
N GLU A 584 -3.04 -28.22 13.14
CA GLU A 584 -1.61 -28.53 13.00
C GLU A 584 -0.75 -27.32 13.40
N TYR A 585 -1.10 -26.12 12.95
CA TYR A 585 -0.41 -24.87 13.31
C TYR A 585 -0.49 -24.57 14.79
N HIS A 586 -1.66 -24.72 15.42
CA HIS A 586 -1.78 -24.55 16.86
C HIS A 586 -0.95 -25.57 17.65
N ALA A 587 -0.92 -26.83 17.21
CA ALA A 587 -0.15 -27.88 17.88
C ALA A 587 1.36 -27.66 17.77
N GLY A 588 1.86 -27.30 16.58
CA GLY A 588 3.30 -27.15 16.32
C GLY A 588 3.89 -25.79 16.69
N VAL A 589 3.09 -24.71 16.62
CA VAL A 589 3.58 -23.33 16.79
C VAL A 589 3.05 -22.69 18.07
N THR A 590 1.73 -22.57 18.23
CA THR A 590 1.15 -21.80 19.35
C THR A 590 1.55 -22.33 20.73
N LYS A 591 1.72 -23.66 20.85
CA LYS A 591 2.13 -24.32 22.10
C LYS A 591 3.63 -24.29 22.35
N ASN A 592 4.44 -23.84 21.39
CA ASN A 592 5.90 -23.86 21.49
C ASN A 592 6.39 -22.92 22.62
N PRO A 593 7.17 -23.41 23.60
CA PRO A 593 7.68 -22.57 24.68
C PRO A 593 8.64 -21.47 24.21
N ILE A 594 9.39 -21.68 23.12
CA ILE A 594 10.32 -20.68 22.56
C ILE A 594 9.53 -19.47 22.03
N LEU A 595 8.43 -19.73 21.30
CA LEU A 595 7.57 -18.66 20.80
C LEU A 595 6.98 -17.84 21.95
N LYS A 596 6.46 -18.50 22.98
CA LYS A 596 5.92 -17.83 24.16
C LYS A 596 6.99 -16.97 24.85
N ALA A 597 8.20 -17.51 25.04
CA ALA A 597 9.30 -16.76 25.66
C ALA A 597 9.75 -15.54 24.85
N ARG A 598 9.60 -15.56 23.52
CA ARG A 598 9.99 -14.45 22.63
C ARG A 598 8.91 -13.40 22.40
N CYS A 599 7.64 -13.71 22.67
CA CYS A 599 6.52 -12.85 22.31
C CYS A 599 5.65 -12.43 23.49
N GLN A 600 5.55 -13.24 24.54
CA GLN A 600 4.70 -12.95 25.68
C GLN A 600 5.36 -11.88 26.57
N GLY A 601 4.64 -10.79 26.83
CA GLY A 601 5.14 -9.63 27.56
C GLY A 601 6.11 -8.74 26.76
N VAL A 602 6.26 -8.98 25.45
CA VAL A 602 7.12 -8.18 24.56
C VAL A 602 6.28 -7.24 23.72
N GLY A 603 6.69 -5.97 23.66
CA GLY A 603 6.01 -4.94 22.87
C GLY A 603 4.58 -4.67 23.33
N CYS A 604 4.38 -4.57 24.64
CA CYS A 604 3.09 -4.26 25.25
C CYS A 604 2.71 -2.80 24.99
N ILE A 605 1.42 -2.57 24.76
CA ILE A 605 0.82 -1.23 24.70
C ILE A 605 -0.52 -1.23 25.42
N ALA A 606 -0.80 -0.17 26.18
CA ALA A 606 -2.08 -0.03 26.87
C ALA A 606 -3.20 0.37 25.89
N ALA A 607 -4.44 -0.02 26.20
CA ALA A 607 -5.60 0.29 25.37
C ALA A 607 -5.78 1.81 25.13
N ALA A 608 -5.60 2.63 26.17
CA ALA A 608 -5.74 4.08 26.06
C ALA A 608 -4.70 4.68 25.10
N ASP A 609 -3.44 4.27 25.21
CA ASP A 609 -2.37 4.71 24.31
C ASP A 609 -2.62 4.23 22.88
N ALA A 610 -3.04 2.98 22.71
CA ALA A 610 -3.36 2.45 21.38
C ALA A 610 -4.47 3.25 20.68
N VAL A 611 -5.50 3.68 21.43
CA VAL A 611 -6.57 4.55 20.91
C VAL A 611 -6.06 5.95 20.59
N ASP A 612 -5.30 6.58 21.49
CA ASP A 612 -4.77 7.94 21.30
C ASP A 612 -3.76 8.03 20.15
N TRP A 613 -3.02 6.96 19.89
CA TRP A 613 -2.13 6.83 18.75
C TRP A 613 -2.82 6.36 17.45
N GLY A 614 -4.14 6.17 17.46
CA GLY A 614 -4.90 5.87 16.25
C GLY A 614 -4.79 4.42 15.77
N MET A 615 -4.35 3.49 16.62
CA MET A 615 -4.20 2.08 16.24
C MET A 615 -5.56 1.45 15.91
N THR A 616 -5.57 0.52 14.94
CA THR A 616 -6.77 -0.15 14.46
C THR A 616 -6.56 -1.65 14.24
N GLY A 617 -7.65 -2.39 14.02
CA GLY A 617 -7.58 -3.77 13.60
C GLY A 617 -7.12 -4.76 14.68
N PRO A 618 -6.43 -5.84 14.27
CA PRO A 618 -5.94 -6.86 15.19
C PRO A 618 -4.98 -6.29 16.24
N ASN A 619 -4.27 -5.21 15.91
CA ASN A 619 -3.34 -4.56 16.82
C ASN A 619 -4.08 -3.85 17.97
N LEU A 620 -5.22 -3.21 17.69
CA LEU A 620 -6.08 -2.61 18.71
C LEU A 620 -6.80 -3.69 19.54
N ARG A 621 -7.37 -4.71 18.87
CA ARG A 621 -8.08 -5.84 19.53
C ARG A 621 -7.20 -6.67 20.48
N ALA A 622 -5.88 -6.63 20.28
CA ALA A 622 -4.92 -7.27 21.16
C ALA A 622 -4.74 -6.56 22.53
N THR A 623 -5.31 -5.37 22.71
CA THR A 623 -5.24 -4.56 23.96
C THR A 623 -6.52 -4.61 24.81
N GLY A 624 -7.52 -5.38 24.39
CA GLY A 624 -8.80 -5.55 25.08
C GLY A 624 -9.94 -4.71 24.49
N VAL A 625 -9.63 -3.80 23.55
CA VAL A 625 -10.63 -2.96 22.90
C VAL A 625 -11.44 -3.77 21.88
N SER A 626 -12.70 -4.05 22.22
CA SER A 626 -13.64 -4.76 21.36
C SER A 626 -14.24 -3.86 20.28
N PHE A 627 -13.43 -3.49 19.29
CA PHE A 627 -13.85 -2.71 18.13
C PHE A 627 -13.51 -3.40 16.81
N ASP A 628 -14.54 -3.67 16.01
CA ASP A 628 -14.45 -4.21 14.65
C ASP A 628 -15.58 -3.62 13.82
N ARG A 629 -15.24 -2.94 12.72
CA ARG A 629 -16.24 -2.22 11.92
C ARG A 629 -17.30 -3.14 11.33
N ARG A 630 -16.97 -4.41 11.07
CA ARG A 630 -17.93 -5.37 10.47
C ARG A 630 -19.12 -5.65 11.39
N LYS A 631 -18.97 -5.42 12.71
CA LYS A 631 -20.06 -5.53 13.70
C LYS A 631 -20.56 -4.19 14.20
N THR A 632 -19.66 -3.25 14.54
CA THR A 632 -20.04 -1.97 15.18
C THR A 632 -20.61 -0.96 14.20
N MET A 633 -20.11 -0.94 12.97
CA MET A 633 -20.55 -0.05 11.88
C MET A 633 -20.62 -0.85 10.57
N PRO A 634 -21.56 -1.81 10.48
CA PRO A 634 -21.57 -2.80 9.42
C PRO A 634 -21.75 -2.16 8.04
N TYR A 635 -21.08 -2.72 7.05
CA TYR A 635 -21.11 -2.32 5.65
C TYR A 635 -21.25 -3.55 4.75
N GLY A 636 -21.66 -3.34 3.50
CA GLY A 636 -21.92 -4.45 2.57
C GLY A 636 -22.96 -5.43 3.15
N ALA A 637 -22.64 -6.73 3.15
CA ALA A 637 -23.49 -7.79 3.69
C ALA A 637 -23.01 -8.37 5.03
N TYR A 638 -22.06 -7.73 5.73
CA TYR A 638 -21.49 -8.30 6.97
C TYR A 638 -22.52 -8.53 8.10
N ALA A 639 -23.60 -7.75 8.11
CA ALA A 639 -24.68 -7.88 9.10
C ALA A 639 -25.46 -9.21 8.99
N ASP A 640 -25.40 -9.89 7.84
CA ASP A 640 -26.12 -11.14 7.58
C ASP A 640 -25.37 -12.39 8.07
N PHE A 641 -24.11 -12.24 8.49
CA PHE A 641 -23.21 -13.33 8.86
C PHE A 641 -22.98 -13.40 10.37
N ASP A 642 -22.98 -14.62 10.88
CA ASP A 642 -22.70 -14.90 12.29
C ASP A 642 -21.21 -15.25 12.50
N PHE A 643 -20.55 -14.48 13.34
CA PHE A 643 -19.11 -14.60 13.64
C PHE A 643 -18.79 -13.81 14.90
N ASP A 644 -17.71 -14.21 15.57
CA ASP A 644 -17.21 -13.58 16.78
C ASP A 644 -16.01 -12.67 16.49
N VAL A 645 -15.83 -11.63 17.30
CA VAL A 645 -14.68 -10.71 17.18
C VAL A 645 -13.63 -11.09 18.22
N PRO A 646 -12.48 -11.66 17.83
CA PRO A 646 -11.47 -12.09 18.79
C PRO A 646 -10.75 -10.90 19.42
N THR A 647 -10.67 -10.90 20.75
CA THR A 647 -9.92 -9.91 21.54
C THR A 647 -8.97 -10.60 22.50
N ARG A 648 -7.96 -9.85 22.99
CA ARG A 648 -7.00 -10.25 24.03
C ARG A 648 -6.64 -9.02 24.84
N ASP A 649 -6.20 -9.18 26.09
CA ASP A 649 -5.97 -8.04 27.00
C ASP A 649 -4.49 -7.67 27.20
N ALA A 650 -3.56 -8.53 26.78
CA ALA A 650 -2.15 -8.37 27.14
C ALA A 650 -1.42 -7.25 26.36
N GLY A 651 -1.91 -6.86 25.18
CA GLY A 651 -1.30 -5.85 24.33
C GLY A 651 0.07 -6.22 23.74
N ASP A 652 0.52 -7.47 23.92
CA ASP A 652 1.84 -7.95 23.53
C ASP A 652 1.87 -8.60 22.12
N CYS A 653 3.06 -8.97 21.65
CA CYS A 653 3.22 -9.66 20.36
C CYS A 653 2.44 -10.98 20.29
N TYR A 654 2.33 -11.70 21.41
CA TYR A 654 1.64 -12.99 21.45
C TYR A 654 0.12 -12.84 21.33
N ALA A 655 -0.46 -11.82 21.98
CA ALA A 655 -1.87 -11.45 21.86
C ALA A 655 -2.22 -11.07 20.42
N ARG A 656 -1.38 -10.24 19.76
CA ARG A 656 -1.54 -9.87 18.34
C ARG A 656 -1.52 -11.09 17.41
N TYR A 657 -0.64 -12.05 17.69
CA TYR A 657 -0.57 -13.31 16.97
C TYR A 657 -1.86 -14.16 17.17
N LEU A 658 -2.31 -14.30 18.42
CA LEU A 658 -3.50 -15.10 18.73
C LEU A 658 -4.79 -14.53 18.11
N VAL A 659 -4.95 -13.20 18.12
CA VAL A 659 -6.09 -12.54 17.47
C VAL A 659 -6.16 -12.92 15.99
N ARG A 660 -5.05 -12.84 15.26
CA ARG A 660 -5.01 -13.19 13.82
C ARG A 660 -5.24 -14.69 13.56
N MET A 661 -4.78 -15.57 14.46
CA MET A 661 -5.08 -17.01 14.38
C MET A 661 -6.58 -17.28 14.52
N ASP A 662 -7.24 -16.62 15.48
CA ASP A 662 -8.69 -16.74 15.67
C ASP A 662 -9.46 -16.09 14.52
N GLU A 663 -8.98 -14.96 13.98
CA GLU A 663 -9.60 -14.30 12.82
C GLU A 663 -9.59 -15.22 11.59
N MET A 664 -8.55 -16.02 11.35
CA MET A 664 -8.57 -17.00 10.26
C MET A 664 -9.71 -18.02 10.40
N ARG A 665 -10.05 -18.41 11.64
CA ARG A 665 -11.16 -19.32 11.91
C ARG A 665 -12.51 -18.64 11.67
N GLU A 666 -12.70 -17.42 12.16
CA GLU A 666 -13.95 -16.68 11.97
C GLU A 666 -14.15 -16.26 10.50
N SER A 667 -13.07 -15.92 9.79
CA SER A 667 -13.10 -15.66 8.34
C SER A 667 -13.60 -16.89 7.58
N LEU A 668 -13.11 -18.09 7.94
CA LEU A 668 -13.55 -19.34 7.32
C LEU A 668 -15.04 -19.58 7.55
N ARG A 669 -15.53 -19.29 8.77
CA ARG A 669 -16.95 -19.39 9.12
C ARG A 669 -17.82 -18.43 8.31
N ILE A 670 -17.33 -17.23 8.02
CA ILE A 670 -18.02 -16.28 7.12
C ILE A 670 -18.02 -16.81 5.68
N VAL A 671 -16.89 -17.30 5.17
CA VAL A 671 -16.78 -17.87 3.82
C VAL A 671 -17.75 -19.05 3.64
N GLU A 672 -17.83 -19.95 4.62
CA GLU A 672 -18.77 -21.08 4.61
C GLU A 672 -20.23 -20.61 4.53
N GLN A 673 -20.62 -19.63 5.36
CA GLN A 673 -21.97 -19.08 5.34
C GLN A 673 -22.29 -18.35 4.04
N ALA A 674 -21.34 -17.54 3.52
CA ALA A 674 -21.51 -16.80 2.27
C ALA A 674 -21.65 -17.75 1.08
N ALA A 675 -20.85 -18.82 1.03
CA ALA A 675 -20.93 -19.83 -0.01
C ALA A 675 -22.25 -20.64 0.05
N ALA A 676 -22.74 -20.94 1.26
CA ALA A 676 -23.99 -21.68 1.45
C ALA A 676 -25.25 -20.84 1.17
N ARG A 677 -25.23 -19.54 1.51
CA ARG A 677 -26.39 -18.64 1.44
C ARG A 677 -26.36 -17.69 0.23
N MET A 678 -25.48 -17.90 -0.75
CA MET A 678 -25.28 -17.02 -1.89
C MET A 678 -26.59 -16.75 -2.66
N PRO A 679 -27.12 -15.52 -2.68
CA PRO A 679 -28.36 -15.21 -3.39
C PRO A 679 -28.22 -15.36 -4.91
N SER A 680 -29.31 -15.69 -5.59
CA SER A 680 -29.45 -15.52 -7.05
C SER A 680 -29.73 -14.05 -7.39
N GLY A 681 -29.48 -13.64 -8.63
CA GLY A 681 -29.86 -12.32 -9.14
C GLY A 681 -28.72 -11.61 -9.86
N ARG A 682 -28.89 -10.31 -10.12
CA ARG A 682 -27.86 -9.48 -10.78
C ARG A 682 -26.64 -9.30 -9.87
N TRP A 683 -25.47 -9.22 -10.48
CA TRP A 683 -24.18 -8.90 -9.82
C TRP A 683 -23.72 -7.45 -10.07
N LEU A 684 -24.53 -6.66 -10.78
CA LEU A 684 -24.31 -5.26 -11.12
C LEU A 684 -25.59 -4.46 -10.83
N SER A 685 -25.41 -3.24 -10.32
CA SER A 685 -26.50 -2.29 -10.10
C SER A 685 -27.23 -1.98 -11.41
N GLU A 686 -28.52 -1.66 -11.31
CA GLU A 686 -29.34 -1.29 -12.47
C GLU A 686 -29.03 0.13 -12.97
N ASP A 687 -28.32 0.92 -12.18
CA ASP A 687 -27.93 2.28 -12.54
C ASP A 687 -26.76 2.30 -13.53
N VAL A 688 -27.11 2.27 -14.82
CA VAL A 688 -26.17 2.29 -15.95
C VAL A 688 -25.41 3.61 -16.11
N ARG A 689 -25.77 4.67 -15.36
CA ARG A 689 -25.03 5.94 -15.38
C ARG A 689 -23.63 5.79 -14.78
N TYR A 690 -23.50 4.90 -13.79
CA TYR A 690 -22.25 4.67 -13.06
C TYR A 690 -21.67 3.29 -13.31
N SER A 691 -22.54 2.28 -13.40
CA SER A 691 -22.14 0.89 -13.65
C SER A 691 -21.93 0.63 -15.14
N LEU A 692 -21.07 -0.34 -15.46
CA LEU A 692 -20.91 -0.79 -16.84
C LEU A 692 -22.03 -1.80 -17.15
N PRO A 693 -22.88 -1.55 -18.16
CA PRO A 693 -23.97 -2.47 -18.49
C PRO A 693 -23.43 -3.79 -19.02
N GLN A 694 -24.23 -4.86 -18.92
CA GLN A 694 -23.80 -6.17 -19.39
C GLN A 694 -23.63 -6.16 -20.90
N LYS A 695 -22.66 -6.92 -21.40
CA LYS A 695 -22.38 -6.97 -22.85
C LYS A 695 -23.58 -7.44 -23.65
N SER A 696 -24.36 -8.39 -23.13
CA SER A 696 -25.62 -8.85 -23.74
C SER A 696 -26.66 -7.72 -23.83
N GLU A 697 -26.79 -6.87 -22.81
CA GLU A 697 -27.71 -5.73 -22.80
C GLU A 697 -27.25 -4.66 -23.79
N ALA A 698 -25.97 -4.27 -23.72
CA ALA A 698 -25.39 -3.26 -24.60
C ALA A 698 -25.39 -3.63 -26.10
N LEU A 699 -25.50 -4.92 -26.43
CA LEU A 699 -25.60 -5.36 -27.84
C LEU A 699 -27.04 -5.31 -28.38
N ASN A 700 -28.06 -5.28 -27.52
CA ASN A 700 -29.47 -5.34 -27.90
C ASN A 700 -30.25 -4.06 -27.58
N ASP A 701 -29.74 -3.21 -26.68
CA ASP A 701 -30.34 -1.95 -26.27
C ASP A 701 -29.40 -0.76 -26.53
N ILE A 702 -29.94 0.27 -27.17
CA ILE A 702 -29.19 1.46 -27.57
C ILE A 702 -28.79 2.33 -26.36
N GLU A 703 -29.64 2.42 -25.33
CA GLU A 703 -29.34 3.21 -24.14
C GLU A 703 -28.17 2.59 -23.38
N SER A 704 -28.20 1.27 -23.18
CA SER A 704 -27.12 0.48 -22.62
C SER A 704 -25.82 0.63 -23.43
N LEU A 705 -25.88 0.64 -24.77
CA LEU A 705 -24.70 0.86 -25.61
C LEU A 705 -24.10 2.26 -25.43
N ILE A 706 -24.94 3.29 -25.36
CA ILE A 706 -24.50 4.68 -25.14
C ILE A 706 -23.79 4.78 -23.78
N HIS A 707 -24.39 4.24 -22.73
CA HIS A 707 -23.79 4.24 -21.38
C HIS A 707 -22.49 3.44 -21.32
N HIS A 708 -22.41 2.29 -21.98
CA HIS A 708 -21.17 1.53 -22.13
C HIS A 708 -20.07 2.39 -22.78
N PHE A 709 -20.37 3.00 -23.92
CA PHE A 709 -19.40 3.82 -24.67
C PHE A 709 -18.90 5.01 -23.83
N VAL A 710 -19.80 5.73 -23.17
CA VAL A 710 -19.45 6.90 -22.33
C VAL A 710 -18.59 6.47 -21.13
N ASN A 711 -19.01 5.44 -20.39
CA ASN A 711 -18.32 5.00 -19.18
C ASN A 711 -16.92 4.43 -19.48
N VAL A 712 -16.73 3.75 -20.62
CA VAL A 712 -15.43 3.19 -21.01
C VAL A 712 -14.49 4.26 -21.59
N THR A 713 -15.00 5.22 -22.36
CA THR A 713 -14.14 6.22 -23.02
C THR A 713 -13.80 7.40 -22.13
N ARG A 714 -14.76 7.92 -21.36
CA ARG A 714 -14.60 9.13 -20.54
C ARG A 714 -14.66 8.87 -19.04
N GLY A 715 -15.31 7.79 -18.62
CA GLY A 715 -15.60 7.51 -17.23
C GLY A 715 -16.92 8.14 -16.74
N PRO A 716 -17.53 7.58 -15.69
CA PRO A 716 -18.77 8.08 -15.12
C PRO A 716 -18.55 9.43 -14.46
N ARG A 717 -19.52 10.34 -14.58
CA ARG A 717 -19.52 11.62 -13.83
C ARG A 717 -20.17 11.39 -12.48
N LEU A 718 -19.45 11.59 -11.38
CA LEU A 718 -20.03 11.50 -10.03
C LEU A 718 -20.62 12.85 -9.59
N PRO A 719 -21.61 12.87 -8.68
CA PRO A 719 -22.13 14.11 -8.13
C PRO A 719 -21.04 14.93 -7.41
N ALA A 720 -21.22 16.25 -7.36
CA ALA A 720 -20.39 17.10 -6.52
C ALA A 720 -20.68 16.81 -5.04
N GLY A 721 -19.63 16.70 -4.23
CA GLY A 721 -19.75 16.32 -2.83
C GLY A 721 -18.49 15.64 -2.31
N GLN A 722 -18.60 15.09 -1.11
CA GLN A 722 -17.53 14.39 -0.44
C GLN A 722 -18.07 13.17 0.32
N ALA A 723 -17.27 12.11 0.37
CA ALA A 723 -17.60 10.92 1.15
C ALA A 723 -16.33 10.27 1.70
N TYR A 724 -16.42 9.75 2.92
CA TYR A 724 -15.46 8.84 3.53
C TYR A 724 -16.17 7.54 3.85
N ALA A 725 -15.63 6.44 3.35
CA ALA A 725 -16.01 5.13 3.83
C ALA A 725 -14.76 4.37 4.24
N ALA A 726 -14.90 3.58 5.31
CA ALA A 726 -13.86 2.72 5.79
C ALA A 726 -14.38 1.31 6.06
N THR A 727 -13.53 0.33 5.78
CA THR A 727 -13.80 -1.09 5.96
C THR A 727 -12.72 -1.70 6.86
N GLU A 728 -13.05 -2.81 7.50
CA GLU A 728 -12.10 -3.61 8.27
C GLU A 728 -11.25 -4.47 7.32
N ALA A 729 -10.16 -3.94 6.78
CA ALA A 729 -9.16 -4.73 6.06
C ALA A 729 -8.45 -5.70 7.03
N PRO A 730 -7.72 -6.72 6.54
CA PRO A 730 -7.03 -7.69 7.41
C PRO A 730 -6.04 -7.07 8.40
N ARG A 731 -5.44 -5.93 8.04
CA ARG A 731 -4.47 -5.20 8.88
C ARG A 731 -5.12 -4.19 9.83
N GLY A 732 -6.39 -3.87 9.60
CA GLY A 732 -7.17 -2.89 10.35
C GLY A 732 -8.04 -2.01 9.46
N GLU A 733 -8.37 -0.83 9.95
CA GLU A 733 -9.34 0.03 9.28
C GLU A 733 -8.71 0.77 8.09
N GLN A 734 -9.23 0.48 6.90
CA GLN A 734 -8.81 1.06 5.64
C GLN A 734 -9.91 2.00 5.15
N GLY A 735 -9.57 3.26 4.88
CA GLY A 735 -10.53 4.30 4.50
C GLY A 735 -10.14 5.05 3.23
N TYR A 736 -11.15 5.48 2.48
CA TYR A 736 -10.99 6.39 1.35
C TYR A 736 -11.86 7.62 1.57
N TYR A 737 -11.24 8.80 1.60
CA TYR A 737 -11.93 10.08 1.55
C TYR A 737 -11.84 10.63 0.12
N VAL A 738 -12.99 10.67 -0.55
CA VAL A 738 -13.13 11.12 -1.93
C VAL A 738 -13.88 12.44 -1.97
N VAL A 739 -13.41 13.35 -2.83
CA VAL A 739 -14.05 14.63 -3.09
C VAL A 739 -14.26 14.76 -4.59
N SER A 740 -15.47 15.16 -4.98
CA SER A 740 -15.87 15.35 -6.36
C SER A 740 -16.33 16.78 -6.59
N ASP A 741 -15.90 17.38 -7.71
CA ASP A 741 -16.37 18.66 -8.24
C ASP A 741 -17.46 18.48 -9.31
N GLY A 742 -18.07 17.30 -9.38
CA GLY A 742 -18.98 16.94 -10.44
C GLY A 742 -18.24 16.54 -11.73
N GLY A 743 -17.09 15.89 -11.63
CA GLY A 743 -16.25 15.44 -12.75
C GLY A 743 -16.21 13.92 -12.93
N CYS A 744 -15.50 13.47 -13.98
CA CYS A 744 -15.18 12.05 -14.22
C CYS A 744 -13.96 11.56 -13.44
N HIS A 745 -13.33 12.45 -12.68
CA HIS A 745 -12.13 12.22 -11.88
C HIS A 745 -12.41 12.70 -10.45
N ALA A 746 -11.69 12.14 -9.48
CA ALA A 746 -11.70 12.68 -8.13
C ALA A 746 -11.03 14.04 -8.10
N TYR A 747 -11.68 15.05 -7.51
CA TYR A 747 -11.00 16.29 -7.19
C TYR A 747 -9.92 16.05 -6.15
N ARG A 748 -10.20 15.23 -5.13
CA ARG A 748 -9.23 14.80 -4.12
C ARG A 748 -9.46 13.33 -3.80
N MET A 749 -8.36 12.59 -3.68
CA MET A 749 -8.33 11.16 -3.33
C MET A 749 -7.41 10.93 -2.13
N ARG A 750 -7.96 10.92 -0.92
CA ARG A 750 -7.20 10.62 0.31
C ARG A 750 -7.37 9.16 0.69
N ILE A 751 -6.27 8.48 0.98
CA ILE A 751 -6.25 7.10 1.44
C ILE A 751 -5.75 7.06 2.87
N ARG A 752 -6.61 6.61 3.78
CA ARG A 752 -6.25 6.29 5.17
C ARG A 752 -5.94 4.81 5.25
N THR A 753 -4.71 4.49 5.63
CA THR A 753 -4.22 3.13 5.75
C THR A 753 -3.96 2.73 7.21
N PRO A 754 -4.24 1.47 7.60
CA PRO A 754 -4.04 1.02 8.97
C PRO A 754 -2.55 0.94 9.35
N GLY A 755 -1.67 0.57 8.41
CA GLY A 755 -0.24 0.47 8.66
C GLY A 755 0.42 1.81 8.99
N PHE A 756 -0.04 2.91 8.37
CA PHE A 756 0.47 4.26 8.68
C PHE A 756 0.20 4.63 10.14
N ALA A 757 -1.04 4.48 10.61
CA ALA A 757 -1.41 4.76 12.00
C ALA A 757 -0.76 3.78 13.00
N ASN A 758 -0.76 2.48 12.69
CA ASN A 758 -0.21 1.47 13.58
C ASN A 758 1.30 1.62 13.78
N ILE A 759 2.07 1.86 12.72
CA ILE A 759 3.55 1.89 12.78
C ILE A 759 4.08 3.16 13.43
N GLN A 760 3.33 4.26 13.37
CA GLN A 760 3.66 5.49 14.08
C GLN A 760 3.89 5.27 15.59
N THR A 761 3.27 4.25 16.18
CA THR A 761 3.36 3.92 17.63
C THR A 761 4.67 3.26 18.05
N LEU A 762 5.45 2.72 17.11
CA LEU A 762 6.64 1.93 17.40
C LEU A 762 7.67 2.63 18.31
N PRO A 763 7.92 3.96 18.26
CA PRO A 763 8.88 4.60 19.14
C PRO A 763 8.52 4.46 20.63
N LEU A 764 7.22 4.47 20.96
CA LEU A 764 6.74 4.25 22.33
C LEU A 764 7.01 2.81 22.78
N ILE A 765 6.82 1.85 21.88
CA ILE A 765 6.89 0.41 22.18
C ILE A 765 8.34 -0.10 22.20
N ALA A 766 9.21 0.48 21.35
CA ALA A 766 10.58 0.02 21.18
C ALA A 766 11.53 0.46 22.30
N GLU A 767 11.19 1.51 23.05
CA GLU A 767 12.04 2.04 24.11
C GLU A 767 12.26 1.01 25.23
N GLY A 768 13.51 0.82 25.64
CA GLY A 768 13.92 -0.14 26.65
C GLY A 768 14.05 -1.59 26.17
N LEU A 769 13.51 -1.94 25.00
CA LEU A 769 13.62 -3.29 24.43
C LEU A 769 15.04 -3.61 23.96
N ARG A 770 15.32 -4.90 23.81
CA ARG A 770 16.54 -5.38 23.12
C ARG A 770 16.31 -5.39 21.61
N ILE A 771 17.37 -5.33 20.81
CA ILE A 771 17.26 -5.44 19.34
C ILE A 771 16.49 -6.70 18.91
N ALA A 772 16.78 -7.84 19.54
CA ALA A 772 16.12 -9.11 19.22
C ALA A 772 14.61 -9.10 19.51
N ASP A 773 14.18 -8.34 20.52
CA ASP A 773 12.77 -8.18 20.87
C ASP A 773 12.10 -7.19 19.91
N PHE A 774 12.83 -6.15 19.48
CA PHE A 774 12.35 -5.20 18.49
C PHE A 774 11.97 -5.88 17.16
N VAL A 775 12.73 -6.87 16.70
CA VAL A 775 12.37 -7.67 15.51
C VAL A 775 11.03 -8.39 15.70
N ALA A 776 10.77 -8.96 16.89
CA ALA A 776 9.49 -9.59 17.20
C ALA A 776 8.34 -8.58 17.18
N VAL A 777 8.57 -7.36 17.67
CA VAL A 777 7.59 -6.27 17.61
C VAL A 777 7.28 -5.91 16.16
N LEU A 778 8.29 -5.61 15.34
CA LEU A 778 8.11 -5.27 13.92
C LEU A 778 7.26 -6.30 13.19
N ALA A 779 7.62 -7.58 13.33
CA ALA A 779 6.93 -8.68 12.70
C ALA A 779 5.48 -8.82 13.20
N SER A 780 5.22 -8.56 14.49
CA SER A 780 3.87 -8.71 15.08
C SER A 780 2.84 -7.67 14.60
N PHE A 781 3.30 -6.49 14.17
CA PHE A 781 2.43 -5.38 13.76
C PHE A 781 1.74 -5.63 12.43
N ASP A 782 2.30 -6.50 11.59
CA ASP A 782 1.80 -6.80 10.25
C ASP A 782 1.62 -5.52 9.44
N TYR A 783 2.73 -4.91 9.03
CA TYR A 783 2.72 -3.79 8.10
C TYR A 783 3.30 -4.19 6.75
N ILE A 784 2.92 -3.43 5.73
CA ILE A 784 3.54 -3.47 4.41
C ILE A 784 3.78 -2.02 3.98
N LEU A 785 4.85 -1.80 3.26
CA LEU A 785 5.30 -0.44 2.99
C LEU A 785 4.43 0.38 2.06
N PRO A 786 3.84 -0.18 0.99
CA PRO A 786 2.97 0.64 0.17
C PRO A 786 1.68 1.07 0.87
N ASP A 787 1.30 0.39 1.95
CA ASP A 787 0.20 0.82 2.82
C ASP A 787 0.63 2.06 3.64
N ILE A 788 1.86 2.10 4.14
CA ILE A 788 2.39 3.25 4.87
C ILE A 788 2.60 4.45 3.93
N ASP A 789 3.34 4.24 2.84
CA ASP A 789 3.88 5.33 2.02
C ASP A 789 2.92 5.82 0.92
N ARG A 790 1.92 5.00 0.53
CA ARG A 790 0.91 5.26 -0.52
C ARG A 790 1.53 5.76 -1.83
#